data_AF-A0A9Q1DAZ2-F1
#
_entry.id   AF-A0A9Q1DAZ2-F1
#
_cell.length_a   1.000
_cell.length_b   1.000
_cell.length_c   1.000
_cell.angle_alpha   90.00
_cell.angle_beta   90.00
_cell.angle_gamma   90.00
#
_symmetry.space_group_name_H-M   'P 1'
#
loop_
_entity.id
_entity.type
_entity.pdbx_description
1 polymer ?
#
loop_
_entity_poly.entity_id
_entity_poly.type
_entity_poly.pdbx_seq_one_letter_code
_entity_poly.pdbx_strand_id
1 'polypeptide(L)'
;MAATTAGAAEPPGLETQRREIEALLQNHDLSAGDSWYLLERRWYEQWKEYVETGDQNSSSFPGQIDNTELFEELESYRLKERLVENEDFVLIPAEAWHKLLAWYSMVAEQPALERKVVDLPSTVKVEVYPVEVFLCLHSDMENVLTAQFSRVDSISAIQRTMRTQFEVPESAETRLWMKSSDTSCERLRNVQISVLDSCLSSGMTVIMELRNADGTWPSSRPQIMRNSVEEQDSYKGQPGVCGLSNLGNTCFMNSALQCLSNTPPLTEYFLRSAYLDELNFTNPLGMKGEIAEAYADVIKQMWSGRHFSVVPRIFKTKVGHFASQFLGYQQHDSQELLSFLLDGLHEDLNRVKNKEYIELRDAEGRPDQEVAEEAWRNHRRRNDSVIVDTFHGLFKSTLVCPECNKVSVTFDPFCYLSVPLPVSKERVMEVFFVSLDPTAKPVQHRLVVPKAGKVSDLCAALSQATDVPANQMVVADVFNHRFYKIYHADEYLSCILDRDDIFVYELSRGSVEEDGDEIVLALYLRERSHYRDYGSGSSYGTSLFGHPLLIATPRSQCSQETLYQLFLQRLARYVRPIDPSEEVEEEEEADEEEELYRSQTNGVSDDEGEDDGEKPGPSKRKGEGSESEVTQPNNSTERAEEGASNSEGVAGCSREDAPPPTGSDGVDADAEVPNAVDGTQAAERQPSDEDEDGEEEEEKEEKEGGEGDGEGEEENEQATPPVLSQTNGTPRGSAATPSARSSCSPFRQ
;
A
#
# COMPACT_ATOMS: atom_id res chain seq x y z
N MET A 1 51.15 -15.80 -9.52
CA MET A 1 52.00 -16.89 -10.04
C MET A 1 53.45 -16.39 -10.08
N ALA A 2 54.41 -17.16 -10.60
CA ALA A 2 55.82 -16.74 -10.60
C ALA A 2 56.06 -15.51 -11.48
N ALA A 3 56.72 -14.49 -10.94
CA ALA A 3 57.21 -13.36 -11.71
C ALA A 3 58.48 -13.76 -12.47
N THR A 4 58.41 -13.83 -13.80
CA THR A 4 59.59 -13.96 -14.66
C THR A 4 60.28 -12.62 -14.79
N THR A 5 61.52 -12.52 -14.30
CA THR A 5 62.40 -11.38 -14.54
C THR A 5 62.81 -11.33 -16.01
N ALA A 6 62.10 -10.51 -16.79
CA ALA A 6 62.54 -10.16 -18.14
C ALA A 6 63.88 -9.41 -18.05
N GLY A 7 64.87 -9.86 -18.83
CA GLY A 7 66.09 -9.09 -19.02
C GLY A 7 65.79 -7.83 -19.84
N ALA A 8 66.37 -6.69 -19.46
CA ALA A 8 66.22 -5.45 -20.22
C ALA A 8 66.66 -5.67 -21.67
N ALA A 9 65.80 -5.30 -22.62
CA ALA A 9 66.15 -5.28 -24.04
C ALA A 9 67.00 -4.03 -24.30
N GLU A 10 68.02 -4.12 -25.16
CA GLU A 10 68.72 -2.92 -25.62
C GLU A 10 67.69 -2.01 -26.34
N PRO A 11 67.56 -0.73 -25.94
CA PRO A 11 66.57 0.16 -26.53
C PRO A 11 66.91 0.44 -28.00
N PRO A 12 65.93 0.42 -28.92
CA PRO A 12 66.19 0.63 -30.33
C PRO A 12 66.65 2.07 -30.60
N GLY A 13 67.15 2.32 -31.81
CA GLY A 13 67.60 3.66 -32.22
C GLY A 13 66.49 4.71 -32.03
N LEU A 14 66.87 5.94 -31.66
CA LEU A 14 65.95 6.97 -31.17
C LEU A 14 64.78 7.27 -32.12
N GLU A 15 65.05 7.37 -33.42
CA GLU A 15 64.03 7.53 -34.47
C GLU A 15 63.01 6.37 -34.50
N THR A 16 63.43 5.14 -34.15
CA THR A 16 62.53 3.98 -34.05
C THR A 16 61.68 4.05 -32.78
N GLN A 17 62.26 4.46 -31.64
CA GLN A 17 61.47 4.70 -30.42
C GLN A 17 60.42 5.79 -30.63
N ARG A 18 60.84 6.94 -31.19
CA ARG A 18 59.96 8.05 -31.57
C ARG A 18 58.78 7.53 -32.39
N ARG A 19 59.08 6.95 -33.55
CA ARG A 19 58.06 6.49 -34.51
C ARG A 19 57.13 5.43 -33.93
N GLU A 20 57.62 4.49 -33.13
CA GLU A 20 56.77 3.46 -32.52
C GLU A 20 55.82 4.02 -31.47
N ILE A 21 56.29 4.93 -30.61
CA ILE A 21 55.45 5.53 -29.56
C ILE A 21 54.50 6.59 -30.14
N GLU A 22 54.97 7.45 -31.05
CA GLU A 22 54.10 8.43 -31.75
C GLU A 22 53.00 7.72 -32.57
N ALA A 23 53.32 6.61 -33.26
CA ALA A 23 52.31 5.84 -33.97
C ALA A 23 51.31 5.15 -33.02
N LEU A 24 51.75 4.64 -31.87
CA LEU A 24 50.84 4.04 -30.89
C LEU A 24 49.95 5.08 -30.18
N LEU A 25 50.40 6.33 -30.05
CA LEU A 25 49.59 7.43 -29.50
C LEU A 25 48.63 8.03 -30.54
N GLN A 26 48.95 7.98 -31.83
CA GLN A 26 48.10 8.54 -32.90
C GLN A 26 47.01 7.57 -33.41
N ASN A 27 47.17 6.26 -33.22
CA ASN A 27 46.29 5.22 -33.79
C ASN A 27 45.51 4.41 -32.72
N HIS A 28 45.19 5.01 -31.57
CA HIS A 28 44.50 4.31 -30.48
C HIS A 28 43.22 5.04 -30.06
N ASP A 29 42.11 4.70 -30.73
CA ASP A 29 40.77 5.05 -30.29
C ASP A 29 40.45 4.36 -28.95
N LEU A 30 39.88 5.12 -28.00
CA LEU A 30 39.57 4.63 -26.66
C LEU A 30 38.44 3.58 -26.69
N SER A 31 38.75 2.31 -26.40
CA SER A 31 37.74 1.24 -26.30
C SER A 31 37.49 0.83 -24.85
N ALA A 32 36.23 0.58 -24.49
CA ALA A 32 35.85 0.29 -23.11
C ALA A 32 36.53 -0.99 -22.57
N GLY A 33 37.22 -0.86 -21.43
CA GLY A 33 38.00 -1.93 -20.79
C GLY A 33 39.51 -1.90 -21.07
N ASP A 34 39.97 -1.08 -22.02
CA ASP A 34 41.40 -0.96 -22.36
C ASP A 34 42.25 -0.50 -21.17
N SER A 35 43.49 -1.01 -21.09
CA SER A 35 44.50 -0.56 -20.13
C SER A 35 45.29 0.62 -20.67
N TRP A 36 45.28 1.72 -19.92
CA TRP A 36 46.14 2.89 -20.14
C TRP A 36 46.91 3.19 -18.86
N TYR A 37 48.09 3.80 -18.99
CA TYR A 37 49.01 4.04 -17.88
C TYR A 37 49.29 5.54 -17.73
N LEU A 38 49.33 6.02 -16.48
CA LEU A 38 49.81 7.37 -16.20
C LEU A 38 51.35 7.39 -16.19
N LEU A 39 51.90 8.36 -16.92
CA LEU A 39 53.32 8.67 -16.96
C LEU A 39 53.51 10.15 -16.57
N GLU A 40 54.42 10.43 -15.64
CA GLU A 40 54.75 11.79 -15.21
C GLU A 40 55.20 12.66 -16.39
N ARG A 41 54.68 13.89 -16.45
CA ARG A 41 54.82 14.73 -17.65
C ARG A 41 56.27 15.15 -17.92
N ARG A 42 57.05 15.55 -16.90
CA ARG A 42 58.43 16.01 -17.10
C ARG A 42 59.30 14.88 -17.66
N TRP A 43 59.13 13.65 -17.18
CA TRP A 43 59.79 12.47 -17.73
C TRP A 43 59.42 12.26 -19.20
N TYR A 44 58.14 12.36 -19.55
CA TYR A 44 57.68 12.20 -20.93
C TYR A 44 58.19 13.33 -21.87
N GLU A 45 58.20 14.58 -21.41
CA GLU A 45 58.76 15.70 -22.17
C GLU A 45 60.29 15.57 -22.34
N GLN A 46 61.00 15.11 -21.32
CA GLN A 46 62.44 14.83 -21.38
C GLN A 46 62.75 13.63 -22.30
N TRP A 47 61.94 12.55 -22.25
CA TRP A 47 62.02 11.44 -23.21
C TRP A 47 61.79 11.93 -24.65
N LYS A 48 60.80 12.81 -24.85
CA LYS A 48 60.53 13.39 -26.16
C LYS A 48 61.71 14.22 -26.66
N GLU A 49 62.25 15.13 -25.86
CA GLU A 49 63.46 15.89 -26.22
C GLU A 49 64.61 14.94 -26.57
N TYR A 50 64.84 13.89 -25.76
CA TYR A 50 65.89 12.89 -26.01
C TYR A 50 65.75 12.23 -27.38
N VAL A 51 64.58 11.69 -27.73
CA VAL A 51 64.40 11.04 -29.03
C VAL A 51 64.44 12.02 -30.22
N GLU A 52 64.10 13.29 -29.99
CA GLU A 52 64.23 14.36 -31.00
C GLU A 52 65.67 14.83 -31.24
N THR A 53 66.61 14.65 -30.29
CA THR A 53 68.02 15.04 -30.49
C THR A 53 68.77 14.18 -31.52
N GLY A 54 68.40 12.91 -31.65
CA GLY A 54 69.13 11.94 -32.47
C GLY A 54 70.49 11.47 -31.90
N ASP A 55 70.95 11.98 -30.76
CA ASP A 55 72.19 11.53 -30.10
C ASP A 55 71.89 10.68 -28.86
N GLN A 56 72.27 9.39 -28.91
CA GLN A 56 72.11 8.47 -27.78
C GLN A 56 72.86 8.91 -26.51
N ASN A 57 73.87 9.77 -26.65
CA ASN A 57 74.69 10.31 -25.55
C ASN A 57 74.21 11.69 -25.05
N SER A 58 73.07 12.18 -25.56
CA SER A 58 72.52 13.49 -25.17
C SER A 58 72.27 13.57 -23.66
N SER A 59 72.54 14.75 -23.08
CA SER A 59 72.22 15.07 -21.68
C SER A 59 70.72 15.10 -21.38
N SER A 60 69.86 15.07 -22.40
CA SER A 60 68.40 14.93 -22.23
C SER A 60 67.93 13.50 -21.96
N PHE A 61 68.82 12.48 -21.91
CA PHE A 61 68.45 11.11 -21.56
C PHE A 61 67.57 11.04 -20.28
N PRO A 62 66.34 10.48 -20.33
CA PRO A 62 65.34 10.62 -19.26
C PRO A 62 65.58 9.71 -18.04
N GLY A 63 66.52 8.76 -18.12
CA GLY A 63 66.74 7.81 -17.02
C GLY A 63 65.65 6.74 -16.94
N GLN A 64 65.44 6.19 -15.74
CA GLN A 64 64.34 5.25 -15.48
C GLN A 64 63.01 6.02 -15.39
N ILE A 65 61.89 5.38 -15.73
CA ILE A 65 60.55 5.95 -15.52
C ILE A 65 60.37 6.22 -14.01
N ASP A 66 60.02 7.46 -13.66
CA ASP A 66 59.81 7.90 -12.29
C ASP A 66 58.47 8.64 -12.17
N ASN A 67 57.52 8.03 -11.47
CA ASN A 67 56.21 8.61 -11.19
C ASN A 67 56.12 9.25 -9.79
N THR A 68 57.25 9.47 -9.08
CA THR A 68 57.30 10.00 -7.69
C THR A 68 56.41 11.23 -7.48
N GLU A 69 56.42 12.18 -8.43
CA GLU A 69 55.65 13.42 -8.35
C GLU A 69 54.13 13.26 -8.54
N LEU A 70 53.64 12.08 -8.93
CA LEU A 70 52.21 11.79 -9.03
C LEU A 70 51.61 11.25 -7.72
N PHE A 71 52.45 10.82 -6.76
CA PHE A 71 51.99 10.21 -5.50
C PHE A 71 51.81 11.24 -4.37
N GLU A 72 50.74 11.10 -3.60
CA GLU A 72 50.50 11.82 -2.34
C GLU A 72 51.33 11.23 -1.21
N GLU A 73 51.43 9.90 -1.18
CA GLU A 73 52.13 9.13 -0.16
C GLU A 73 52.92 8.00 -0.82
N LEU A 74 54.23 7.96 -0.57
CA LEU A 74 55.17 7.02 -1.21
C LEU A 74 55.17 5.62 -0.59
N GLU A 75 54.47 5.44 0.54
CA GLU A 75 54.39 4.17 1.29
C GLU A 75 53.18 3.33 0.86
N SER A 76 52.08 3.98 0.45
CA SER A 76 50.88 3.36 -0.12
C SER A 76 50.79 3.48 -1.65
N TYR A 77 51.61 4.34 -2.26
CA TYR A 77 51.53 4.75 -3.67
C TYR A 77 50.15 5.31 -4.05
N ARG A 78 49.47 6.00 -3.12
CA ARG A 78 48.21 6.72 -3.38
C ARG A 78 48.48 7.88 -4.35
N LEU A 79 47.73 7.92 -5.45
CA LEU A 79 47.81 9.02 -6.43
C LEU A 79 47.29 10.32 -5.81
N LYS A 80 47.97 11.46 -6.02
CA LYS A 80 47.47 12.79 -5.62
C LYS A 80 46.07 13.03 -6.19
N GLU A 81 45.19 13.65 -5.43
CA GLU A 81 43.89 14.06 -5.97
C GLU A 81 44.03 15.17 -7.02
N ARG A 82 43.10 15.20 -7.99
CA ARG A 82 42.89 16.33 -8.95
C ARG A 82 44.06 16.64 -9.88
N LEU A 83 44.98 15.70 -10.09
CA LEU A 83 45.97 15.81 -11.18
C LEU A 83 45.27 16.04 -12.52
N VAL A 84 45.86 16.88 -13.37
CA VAL A 84 45.32 17.30 -14.66
C VAL A 84 46.12 16.65 -15.79
N GLU A 85 45.40 16.00 -16.71
CA GLU A 85 46.00 15.38 -17.90
C GLU A 85 46.63 16.45 -18.80
N ASN A 86 47.84 16.18 -19.30
CA ASN A 86 48.70 17.10 -20.05
C ASN A 86 49.21 18.32 -19.23
N GLU A 87 48.93 18.40 -17.93
CA GLU A 87 49.61 19.32 -17.00
C GLU A 87 50.55 18.58 -16.04
N ASP A 88 50.09 17.53 -15.35
CA ASP A 88 50.89 16.72 -14.42
C ASP A 88 51.35 15.38 -15.01
N PHE A 89 50.50 14.74 -15.82
CA PHE A 89 50.74 13.41 -16.40
C PHE A 89 50.26 13.32 -17.85
N VAL A 90 50.74 12.31 -18.56
CA VAL A 90 50.27 11.91 -19.90
C VAL A 90 49.71 10.49 -19.83
N LEU A 91 48.64 10.22 -20.60
CA LEU A 91 48.05 8.90 -20.73
C LEU A 91 48.72 8.12 -21.86
N ILE A 92 49.22 6.92 -21.54
CA ILE A 92 49.98 6.07 -22.46
C ILE A 92 49.24 4.72 -22.66
N PRO A 93 48.92 4.31 -23.90
CA PRO A 93 48.35 2.99 -24.21
C PRO A 93 49.22 1.84 -23.69
N ALA A 94 48.62 0.70 -23.35
CA ALA A 94 49.35 -0.46 -22.83
C ALA A 94 50.55 -0.88 -23.69
N GLU A 95 50.44 -0.91 -25.02
CA GLU A 95 51.57 -1.28 -25.90
C GLU A 95 52.73 -0.29 -25.82
N ALA A 96 52.43 1.01 -25.76
CA ALA A 96 53.44 2.07 -25.63
C ALA A 96 54.09 2.05 -24.24
N TRP A 97 53.30 1.82 -23.19
CA TRP A 97 53.81 1.68 -21.82
C TRP A 97 54.77 0.49 -21.70
N HIS A 98 54.39 -0.69 -22.19
CA HIS A 98 55.26 -1.87 -22.15
C HIS A 98 56.57 -1.68 -22.93
N LYS A 99 56.56 -0.93 -24.03
CA LYS A 99 57.78 -0.54 -24.76
C LYS A 99 58.67 0.37 -23.94
N LEU A 100 58.14 1.49 -23.41
CA LEU A 100 58.91 2.43 -22.58
C LEU A 100 59.49 1.72 -21.34
N LEU A 101 58.70 0.90 -20.66
CA LEU A 101 59.12 0.11 -19.51
C LEU A 101 60.23 -0.90 -19.85
N ALA A 102 60.18 -1.53 -21.02
CA ALA A 102 61.22 -2.46 -21.48
C ALA A 102 62.53 -1.78 -21.89
N TRP A 103 62.46 -0.52 -22.35
CA TRP A 103 63.60 0.27 -22.83
C TRP A 103 64.33 1.05 -21.72
N TYR A 104 63.57 1.64 -20.80
CA TYR A 104 64.09 2.55 -19.77
C TYR A 104 64.08 1.96 -18.36
N SER A 105 63.30 0.90 -18.13
CA SER A 105 62.91 0.41 -16.79
C SER A 105 62.20 1.50 -15.96
N MET A 106 61.85 1.16 -14.72
CA MET A 106 61.16 2.06 -13.78
C MET A 106 61.97 2.11 -12.47
N VAL A 107 61.85 3.23 -11.74
CA VAL A 107 62.41 3.37 -10.40
C VAL A 107 61.94 2.22 -9.50
N ALA A 108 62.84 1.73 -8.65
CA ALA A 108 62.58 0.55 -7.83
C ALA A 108 61.34 0.74 -6.92
N GLU A 109 60.64 -0.35 -6.67
CA GLU A 109 59.49 -0.49 -5.76
C GLU A 109 58.20 0.27 -6.18
N GLN A 110 58.26 1.24 -7.10
CA GLN A 110 57.07 1.89 -7.66
C GLN A 110 56.14 0.91 -8.41
N PRO A 111 54.80 1.06 -8.31
CA PRO A 111 53.84 0.33 -9.14
C PRO A 111 53.55 1.05 -10.46
N ALA A 112 53.20 0.27 -11.49
CA ALA A 112 52.67 0.83 -12.74
C ALA A 112 51.26 1.42 -12.52
N LEU A 113 51.04 2.67 -12.92
CA LEU A 113 49.79 3.39 -12.72
C LEU A 113 48.74 3.02 -13.78
N GLU A 114 48.33 1.75 -13.82
CA GLU A 114 47.26 1.28 -14.71
C GLU A 114 45.90 1.92 -14.35
N ARG A 115 45.15 2.31 -15.40
CA ARG A 115 43.76 2.75 -15.34
C ARG A 115 42.99 2.14 -16.52
N LYS A 116 41.66 2.16 -16.41
CA LYS A 116 40.76 1.55 -17.40
C LYS A 116 39.99 2.60 -18.17
N VAL A 117 39.79 2.36 -19.46
CA VAL A 117 38.82 3.11 -20.25
C VAL A 117 37.40 2.70 -19.86
N VAL A 118 36.56 3.70 -19.60
CA VAL A 118 35.14 3.54 -19.27
C VAL A 118 34.29 4.26 -20.31
N ASP A 119 33.17 3.65 -20.67
CA ASP A 119 32.13 4.25 -21.50
C ASP A 119 31.11 4.94 -20.59
N LEU A 120 31.02 6.27 -20.67
CA LEU A 120 30.07 7.09 -19.91
C LEU A 120 29.05 7.71 -20.89
N PRO A 121 27.81 8.02 -20.47
CA PRO A 121 26.71 8.43 -21.37
C PRO A 121 26.94 9.65 -22.28
N SER A 122 28.07 10.36 -22.14
CA SER A 122 28.48 11.48 -22.98
C SER A 122 29.94 11.42 -23.48
N THR A 123 30.75 10.43 -23.06
CA THR A 123 32.18 10.34 -23.41
C THR A 123 32.78 9.00 -22.99
N VAL A 124 33.53 8.36 -23.89
CA VAL A 124 34.46 7.28 -23.56
C VAL A 124 35.80 7.90 -23.12
N LYS A 125 36.34 7.52 -21.96
CA LYS A 125 37.60 8.08 -21.43
C LYS A 125 38.30 7.17 -20.42
N VAL A 126 39.58 7.42 -20.13
CA VAL A 126 40.30 6.75 -19.03
C VAL A 126 39.78 7.23 -17.67
N GLU A 127 39.38 6.30 -16.81
CA GLU A 127 38.97 6.56 -15.43
C GLU A 127 40.19 6.66 -14.52
N VAL A 128 40.77 7.87 -14.42
CA VAL A 128 41.95 8.12 -13.58
C VAL A 128 41.64 8.00 -12.07
N TYR A 129 40.42 8.36 -11.66
CA TYR A 129 39.94 8.32 -10.28
C TYR A 129 38.62 7.54 -10.18
N PRO A 130 38.64 6.25 -9.79
CA PRO A 130 37.46 5.51 -9.37
C PRO A 130 36.70 6.19 -8.20
N VAL A 131 35.50 5.71 -7.90
CA VAL A 131 34.67 6.19 -6.78
C VAL A 131 35.07 5.45 -5.50
N GLU A 132 35.64 6.15 -4.53
CA GLU A 132 36.10 5.61 -3.25
C GLU A 132 35.01 5.77 -2.18
N VAL A 133 34.32 4.69 -1.84
CA VAL A 133 33.21 4.70 -0.88
C VAL A 133 33.55 3.98 0.43
N PHE A 134 32.93 4.43 1.51
CA PHE A 134 32.95 3.77 2.80
C PHE A 134 31.84 2.72 2.86
N LEU A 135 32.15 1.53 3.39
CA LEU A 135 31.25 0.38 3.49
C LEU A 135 31.10 -0.01 4.96
N CYS A 136 29.88 -0.25 5.45
CA CYS A 136 29.63 -0.78 6.80
C CYS A 136 28.32 -1.59 6.89
N LEU A 137 28.12 -2.28 8.01
CA LEU A 137 26.86 -2.96 8.32
C LEU A 137 25.97 -2.08 9.20
N HIS A 138 24.64 -2.12 9.02
CA HIS A 138 23.71 -1.46 9.93
C HIS A 138 23.84 -1.95 11.38
N SER A 139 24.31 -3.18 11.60
CA SER A 139 24.57 -3.73 12.94
C SER A 139 25.87 -3.23 13.57
N ASP A 140 26.81 -2.75 12.77
CA ASP A 140 28.14 -2.28 13.18
C ASP A 140 28.58 -1.14 12.25
N MET A 141 28.21 0.07 12.66
CA MET A 141 28.49 1.31 11.95
C MET A 141 29.88 1.88 12.24
N GLU A 142 30.63 1.27 13.16
CA GLU A 142 31.99 1.68 13.55
C GLU A 142 33.05 0.91 12.75
N ASN A 143 32.78 -0.34 12.41
CA ASN A 143 33.58 -1.14 11.46
C ASN A 143 33.36 -0.70 10.01
N VAL A 144 34.05 0.37 9.63
CA VAL A 144 34.04 0.94 8.28
C VAL A 144 35.22 0.40 7.46
N LEU A 145 34.92 -0.14 6.28
CA LEU A 145 35.90 -0.52 5.26
C LEU A 145 35.88 0.47 4.09
N THR A 146 37.02 0.72 3.46
CA THR A 146 37.10 1.55 2.24
C THR A 146 37.19 0.65 1.01
N ALA A 147 36.44 0.96 -0.04
CA ALA A 147 36.50 0.25 -1.32
C ALA A 147 36.34 1.20 -2.50
N GLN A 148 37.01 0.88 -3.61
CA GLN A 148 36.95 1.63 -4.86
C GLN A 148 36.13 0.87 -5.90
N PHE A 149 35.26 1.58 -6.61
CA PHE A 149 34.43 1.06 -7.69
C PHE A 149 34.51 1.96 -8.91
N SER A 150 34.36 1.39 -10.10
CA SER A 150 34.25 2.18 -11.33
C SER A 150 32.91 2.93 -11.37
N ARG A 151 32.84 4.07 -12.08
CA ARG A 151 31.57 4.75 -12.34
C ARG A 151 30.56 3.86 -13.09
N VAL A 152 31.03 2.89 -13.87
CA VAL A 152 30.20 1.93 -14.63
C VAL A 152 29.94 0.61 -13.89
N ASP A 153 30.52 0.39 -12.71
CA ASP A 153 30.14 -0.76 -11.87
C ASP A 153 28.67 -0.63 -11.45
N SER A 154 27.98 -1.76 -11.32
CA SER A 154 26.60 -1.76 -10.79
C SER A 154 26.58 -1.72 -9.27
N ILE A 155 25.48 -1.23 -8.68
CA ILE A 155 25.24 -1.33 -7.23
C ILE A 155 25.25 -2.79 -6.74
N SER A 156 24.92 -3.77 -7.60
CA SER A 156 25.09 -5.20 -7.32
C SER A 156 26.56 -5.61 -7.09
N ALA A 157 27.53 -4.92 -7.70
CA ALA A 157 28.95 -5.14 -7.47
C ALA A 157 29.35 -4.66 -6.06
N ILE A 158 28.89 -3.47 -5.64
CA ILE A 158 29.06 -3.00 -4.25
C ILE A 158 28.45 -4.01 -3.27
N GLN A 159 27.22 -4.48 -3.54
CA GLN A 159 26.54 -5.47 -2.70
C GLN A 159 27.32 -6.79 -2.58
N ARG A 160 27.96 -7.25 -3.67
CA ARG A 160 28.78 -8.48 -3.71
C ARG A 160 30.10 -8.30 -2.97
N THR A 161 30.77 -7.16 -3.13
CA THR A 161 31.98 -6.80 -2.39
C THR A 161 31.71 -6.72 -0.89
N MET A 162 30.65 -6.02 -0.48
CA MET A 162 30.22 -5.96 0.93
C MET A 162 29.90 -7.35 1.50
N ARG A 163 29.16 -8.20 0.76
CA ARG A 163 28.88 -9.57 1.20
C ARG A 163 30.16 -10.38 1.43
N THR A 164 31.15 -10.21 0.57
CA THR A 164 32.45 -10.90 0.66
C THR A 164 33.29 -10.38 1.82
N GLN A 165 33.37 -9.06 2.00
CA GLN A 165 34.20 -8.42 3.02
C GLN A 165 33.63 -8.55 4.45
N PHE A 166 32.30 -8.60 4.60
CA PHE A 166 31.62 -8.75 5.89
C PHE A 166 31.11 -10.19 6.15
N GLU A 167 31.58 -11.17 5.38
CA GLU A 167 31.22 -12.60 5.50
C GLU A 167 29.70 -12.89 5.52
N VAL A 168 28.90 -12.06 4.84
CA VAL A 168 27.44 -12.14 4.88
C VAL A 168 26.95 -13.33 4.03
N PRO A 169 26.20 -14.31 4.60
CA PRO A 169 25.75 -15.49 3.87
C PRO A 169 24.91 -15.16 2.63
N GLU A 170 25.07 -15.94 1.55
CA GLU A 170 24.31 -15.71 0.31
C GLU A 170 22.78 -15.76 0.52
N SER A 171 22.33 -16.63 1.41
CA SER A 171 20.92 -16.79 1.81
C SER A 171 20.38 -15.69 2.74
N ALA A 172 21.23 -14.77 3.22
CA ALA A 172 20.75 -13.62 3.99
C ALA A 172 20.10 -12.61 3.04
N GLU A 173 18.93 -12.08 3.41
CA GLU A 173 18.34 -10.97 2.66
C GLU A 173 18.98 -9.65 3.10
N THR A 174 19.52 -8.90 2.14
CA THR A 174 20.32 -7.69 2.37
C THR A 174 19.79 -6.53 1.55
N ARG A 175 19.77 -5.32 2.09
CA ARG A 175 19.38 -4.11 1.35
C ARG A 175 20.35 -2.95 1.62
N LEU A 176 20.75 -2.23 0.57
CA LEU A 176 21.78 -1.17 0.64
C LEU A 176 21.19 0.23 0.83
N TRP A 177 21.75 1.03 1.72
CA TRP A 177 21.47 2.46 1.86
C TRP A 177 22.70 3.26 1.46
N MET A 178 22.53 4.52 1.04
CA MET A 178 23.62 5.48 0.87
C MET A 178 23.45 6.68 1.82
N LYS A 179 24.55 7.19 2.36
CA LYS A 179 24.59 8.33 3.28
C LYS A 179 25.60 9.35 2.76
N SER A 180 25.11 10.54 2.45
CA SER A 180 25.89 11.70 1.97
C SER A 180 26.23 12.70 3.08
N SER A 181 25.47 12.70 4.18
CA SER A 181 25.65 13.58 5.34
C SER A 181 25.04 12.92 6.59
N ASP A 182 25.28 13.47 7.79
CA ASP A 182 24.79 12.90 9.05
C ASP A 182 23.26 12.89 9.23
N THR A 183 22.50 13.60 8.39
CA THR A 183 21.04 13.73 8.53
C THR A 183 20.21 12.97 7.48
N SER A 184 20.84 12.45 6.41
CA SER A 184 20.14 11.88 5.26
C SER A 184 20.71 10.53 4.81
N CYS A 185 19.93 9.46 5.03
CA CYS A 185 20.18 8.14 4.45
C CYS A 185 19.12 7.82 3.39
N GLU A 186 19.55 7.56 2.16
CA GLU A 186 18.70 7.24 1.02
C GLU A 186 18.76 5.74 0.66
N ARG A 187 17.69 5.24 0.05
CA ARG A 187 17.47 3.81 -0.18
C ARG A 187 17.95 3.42 -1.59
N LEU A 188 19.08 2.71 -1.70
CA LEU A 188 19.51 2.09 -2.97
C LEU A 188 18.61 0.88 -3.25
N ARG A 189 17.56 1.08 -4.06
CA ARG A 189 16.52 0.06 -4.35
C ARG A 189 16.80 -0.72 -5.62
N ASN A 190 17.06 -0.02 -6.72
CA ASN A 190 17.47 -0.66 -7.97
C ASN A 190 18.98 -0.97 -7.90
N VAL A 191 19.34 -2.24 -7.73
CA VAL A 191 20.75 -2.68 -7.65
C VAL A 191 21.42 -2.83 -9.02
N GLN A 192 20.67 -2.67 -10.12
CA GLN A 192 21.15 -2.87 -11.49
C GLN A 192 21.65 -1.57 -12.16
N ILE A 193 21.47 -0.41 -11.52
CA ILE A 193 22.01 0.88 -12.01
C ILE A 193 23.51 0.98 -11.72
N SER A 194 24.21 1.85 -12.44
CA SER A 194 25.63 2.12 -12.21
C SER A 194 25.88 2.98 -10.95
N VAL A 195 27.11 3.01 -10.45
CA VAL A 195 27.56 3.94 -9.39
C VAL A 195 27.34 5.40 -9.79
N LEU A 196 27.50 5.72 -11.08
CA LEU A 196 27.22 7.06 -11.61
C LEU A 196 25.72 7.39 -11.57
N ASP A 197 24.86 6.48 -12.05
CA ASP A 197 23.40 6.67 -12.08
C ASP A 197 22.77 6.72 -10.68
N SER A 198 23.43 6.11 -9.69
CA SER A 198 23.01 6.20 -8.28
C SER A 198 23.46 7.48 -7.58
N CYS A 199 24.15 8.39 -8.28
CA CYS A 199 24.78 9.60 -7.74
C CYS A 199 25.81 9.35 -6.60
N LEU A 200 26.36 8.13 -6.49
CA LEU A 200 27.38 7.83 -5.48
C LEU A 200 28.68 8.56 -5.83
N SER A 201 29.23 9.26 -4.84
CA SER A 201 30.47 10.05 -4.95
C SER A 201 31.49 9.59 -3.93
N SER A 202 32.78 9.86 -4.19
CA SER A 202 33.85 9.49 -3.26
C SER A 202 33.64 10.14 -1.89
N GLY A 203 33.90 9.39 -0.81
CA GLY A 203 33.65 9.79 0.57
C GLY A 203 32.22 9.55 1.09
N MET A 204 31.28 9.11 0.24
CA MET A 204 29.95 8.68 0.72
C MET A 204 30.00 7.31 1.41
N THR A 205 29.07 7.05 2.32
CA THR A 205 28.94 5.74 3.00
C THR A 205 27.81 4.91 2.41
N VAL A 206 28.08 3.65 2.07
CA VAL A 206 27.08 2.63 1.73
C VAL A 206 26.90 1.69 2.93
N ILE A 207 25.66 1.56 3.39
CA ILE A 207 25.30 0.80 4.60
C ILE A 207 24.50 -0.45 4.17
N MET A 208 24.99 -1.64 4.52
CA MET A 208 24.25 -2.88 4.30
C MET A 208 23.39 -3.24 5.51
N GLU A 209 22.09 -3.32 5.30
CA GLU A 209 21.14 -3.79 6.31
C GLU A 209 20.73 -5.24 5.99
N LEU A 210 20.76 -6.12 7.00
CA LEU A 210 20.28 -7.51 6.92
C LEU A 210 18.86 -7.59 7.48
N ARG A 211 18.00 -8.45 6.91
CA ARG A 211 16.67 -8.72 7.47
C ARG A 211 16.80 -9.57 8.73
N ASN A 212 16.06 -9.22 9.78
CA ASN A 212 15.92 -10.04 10.98
C ASN A 212 15.14 -11.32 10.67
N ALA A 213 15.46 -12.41 11.37
CA ALA A 213 14.80 -13.71 11.17
C ALA A 213 13.36 -13.79 11.74
N ASP A 214 12.80 -12.67 12.21
CA ASP A 214 11.38 -12.47 12.49
C ASP A 214 10.61 -11.84 11.29
N GLY A 215 11.30 -11.53 10.19
CA GLY A 215 10.78 -10.88 8.99
C GLY A 215 10.95 -9.35 8.98
N THR A 216 11.32 -8.71 10.09
CA THR A 216 11.48 -7.24 10.20
C THR A 216 12.82 -6.74 9.66
N TRP A 217 12.87 -5.47 9.29
CA TRP A 217 14.13 -4.75 9.06
C TRP A 217 14.54 -3.96 10.32
N PRO A 218 15.82 -3.97 10.74
CA PRO A 218 16.34 -3.19 11.86
C PRO A 218 15.90 -1.71 11.88
N SER A 219 16.05 -1.00 10.76
CA SER A 219 15.68 0.41 10.56
C SER A 219 14.17 0.69 10.63
N SER A 220 13.33 -0.35 10.56
CA SER A 220 11.87 -0.24 10.55
C SER A 220 11.23 -0.47 11.92
N ARG A 221 12.03 -0.76 12.97
CA ARG A 221 11.57 -0.92 14.35
C ARG A 221 11.54 0.44 15.09
N PRO A 222 10.38 0.94 15.56
CA PRO A 222 10.32 2.15 16.38
C PRO A 222 11.04 1.95 17.72
N GLN A 223 11.89 2.89 18.15
CA GLN A 223 12.72 2.71 19.35
C GLN A 223 11.91 2.43 20.64
N ILE A 224 10.68 2.93 20.72
CA ILE A 224 9.75 2.74 21.85
C ILE A 224 9.44 1.25 22.12
N MET A 225 9.55 0.37 21.12
CA MET A 225 9.23 -1.07 21.25
C MET A 225 10.41 -1.95 21.72
N ARG A 226 11.60 -1.38 22.00
CA ARG A 226 12.78 -2.17 22.46
C ARG A 226 12.53 -2.96 23.74
N ASN A 227 11.61 -2.53 24.60
CA ASN A 227 11.37 -3.15 25.91
C ASN A 227 10.43 -4.38 25.87
N SER A 228 9.82 -4.69 24.72
CA SER A 228 8.95 -5.88 24.55
C SER A 228 9.61 -7.02 23.75
N VAL A 229 10.90 -6.88 23.44
CA VAL A 229 11.65 -7.83 22.59
C VAL A 229 11.73 -9.23 23.21
N GLU A 230 11.90 -9.32 24.54
CA GLU A 230 12.04 -10.61 25.24
C GLU A 230 10.77 -11.48 25.16
N GLU A 231 9.58 -10.88 25.15
CA GLU A 231 8.33 -11.61 24.96
C GLU A 231 8.12 -12.03 23.50
N GLN A 232 8.42 -11.16 22.53
CA GLN A 232 8.18 -11.46 21.11
C GLN A 232 9.16 -12.50 20.54
N ASP A 233 10.47 -12.43 20.82
CA ASP A 233 11.43 -13.45 20.34
C ASP A 233 11.23 -14.82 21.02
N SER A 234 10.41 -14.90 22.08
CA SER A 234 9.97 -16.18 22.68
C SER A 234 8.88 -16.89 21.86
N TYR A 235 8.06 -16.15 21.12
CA TYR A 235 6.88 -16.69 20.43
C TYR A 235 7.26 -17.52 19.20
N LYS A 236 6.67 -18.72 19.10
CA LYS A 236 6.87 -19.67 18.00
C LYS A 236 5.54 -20.27 17.57
N GLY A 237 4.80 -19.49 16.79
CA GLY A 237 3.59 -19.91 16.11
C GLY A 237 3.88 -20.69 14.82
N GLN A 238 2.81 -21.19 14.20
CA GLN A 238 2.89 -21.80 12.87
C GLN A 238 3.00 -20.69 11.81
N PRO A 239 3.97 -20.75 10.87
CA PRO A 239 4.04 -19.82 9.72
C PRO A 239 2.69 -19.66 9.00
N GLY A 240 2.32 -18.41 8.71
CA GLY A 240 1.05 -18.05 8.07
C GLY A 240 -0.14 -17.93 9.03
N VAL A 241 -0.09 -18.59 10.20
CA VAL A 241 -1.11 -18.46 11.25
C VAL A 241 -0.82 -17.22 12.11
N CYS A 242 -0.97 -16.05 11.49
CA CYS A 242 -0.64 -14.76 12.08
C CYS A 242 -1.80 -13.75 11.90
N GLY A 243 -2.14 -13.01 12.96
CA GLY A 243 -3.12 -11.94 12.91
C GLY A 243 -2.63 -10.69 12.16
N LEU A 244 -3.57 -9.78 11.88
CA LEU A 244 -3.25 -8.41 11.46
C LEU A 244 -3.98 -7.41 12.36
N SER A 245 -3.22 -6.52 12.97
CA SER A 245 -3.76 -5.51 13.88
C SER A 245 -4.42 -4.37 13.10
N ASN A 246 -5.65 -4.01 13.48
CA ASN A 246 -6.38 -2.89 12.87
C ASN A 246 -5.77 -1.53 13.26
N LEU A 247 -5.63 -0.63 12.28
CA LEU A 247 -5.16 0.74 12.45
C LEU A 247 -6.35 1.71 12.33
N GLY A 248 -7.34 1.56 13.23
CA GLY A 248 -8.68 2.14 13.03
C GLY A 248 -9.51 1.27 12.09
N ASN A 249 -10.24 1.86 11.14
CA ASN A 249 -11.17 1.14 10.26
C ASN A 249 -10.51 0.27 9.16
N THR A 250 -9.27 -0.18 9.33
CA THR A 250 -8.52 -0.92 8.28
C THR A 250 -8.85 -2.42 8.20
N CYS A 251 -10.03 -2.83 8.66
CA CYS A 251 -10.47 -4.23 8.58
C CYS A 251 -10.62 -4.72 7.13
N PHE A 252 -10.97 -3.82 6.19
CA PHE A 252 -11.00 -4.12 4.75
C PHE A 252 -9.62 -4.53 4.21
N MET A 253 -8.58 -3.77 4.57
CA MET A 253 -7.19 -4.05 4.21
C MET A 253 -6.69 -5.34 4.84
N ASN A 254 -6.95 -5.54 6.13
CA ASN A 254 -6.52 -6.74 6.83
C ASN A 254 -7.23 -8.00 6.28
N SER A 255 -8.47 -7.89 5.81
CA SER A 255 -9.19 -9.00 5.15
C SER A 255 -8.56 -9.36 3.80
N ALA A 256 -8.33 -8.37 2.93
CA ALA A 256 -7.68 -8.59 1.63
C ALA A 256 -6.26 -9.17 1.76
N LEU A 257 -5.46 -8.65 2.71
CA LEU A 257 -4.12 -9.15 2.99
C LEU A 257 -4.11 -10.60 3.50
N GLN A 258 -5.06 -10.99 4.35
CA GLN A 258 -5.18 -12.39 4.81
C GLN A 258 -5.48 -13.35 3.66
N CYS A 259 -6.40 -12.99 2.74
CA CYS A 259 -6.71 -13.81 1.57
C CYS A 259 -5.49 -14.00 0.65
N LEU A 260 -4.77 -12.91 0.34
CA LEU A 260 -3.57 -12.99 -0.51
C LEU A 260 -2.42 -13.74 0.19
N SER A 261 -2.19 -13.51 1.49
CA SER A 261 -1.17 -14.19 2.29
C SER A 261 -1.37 -15.72 2.35
N ASN A 262 -2.62 -16.18 2.20
CA ASN A 262 -2.99 -17.59 2.14
C ASN A 262 -3.17 -18.11 0.69
N THR A 263 -2.60 -17.44 -0.31
CA THR A 263 -2.53 -17.90 -1.71
C THR A 263 -1.14 -18.46 -2.02
N PRO A 264 -0.91 -19.80 -1.98
CA PRO A 264 0.45 -20.35 -1.91
C PRO A 264 1.40 -19.97 -3.06
N PRO A 265 0.99 -19.91 -4.35
CA PRO A 265 1.90 -19.51 -5.44
C PRO A 265 2.49 -18.11 -5.23
N LEU A 266 1.64 -17.15 -4.83
CA LEU A 266 2.04 -15.77 -4.55
C LEU A 266 2.93 -15.70 -3.30
N THR A 267 2.52 -16.36 -2.22
CA THR A 267 3.23 -16.35 -0.95
C THR A 267 4.61 -17.00 -1.06
N GLU A 268 4.74 -18.16 -1.71
CA GLU A 268 6.04 -18.82 -1.91
C GLU A 268 7.01 -17.97 -2.74
N TYR A 269 6.51 -17.28 -3.77
CA TYR A 269 7.29 -16.36 -4.60
C TYR A 269 7.87 -15.19 -3.77
N PHE A 270 7.07 -14.58 -2.89
CA PHE A 270 7.55 -13.53 -2.00
C PHE A 270 8.49 -14.04 -0.90
N LEU A 271 8.24 -15.22 -0.33
CA LEU A 271 9.12 -15.82 0.69
C LEU A 271 10.47 -16.27 0.12
N ARG A 272 10.52 -16.76 -1.12
CA ARG A 272 11.78 -17.03 -1.85
C ARG A 272 12.51 -15.78 -2.33
N SER A 273 11.91 -14.60 -2.14
CA SER A 273 12.43 -13.30 -2.59
C SER A 273 12.59 -13.13 -4.11
N ALA A 274 11.97 -13.99 -4.91
CA ALA A 274 12.05 -13.95 -6.38
C ALA A 274 11.56 -12.61 -6.98
N TYR A 275 10.68 -11.91 -6.26
CA TYR A 275 10.23 -10.57 -6.64
C TYR A 275 11.35 -9.53 -6.79
N LEU A 276 12.49 -9.70 -6.11
CA LEU A 276 13.61 -8.74 -6.19
C LEU A 276 14.22 -8.67 -7.59
N ASP A 277 14.25 -9.79 -8.30
CA ASP A 277 14.78 -9.88 -9.67
C ASP A 277 13.75 -9.39 -10.72
N GLU A 278 12.45 -9.40 -10.38
CA GLU A 278 11.35 -8.99 -11.25
C GLU A 278 10.88 -7.52 -11.04
N LEU A 279 11.48 -6.76 -10.11
CA LEU A 279 11.12 -5.35 -9.82
C LEU A 279 11.31 -4.44 -11.05
N ASN A 280 10.20 -3.94 -11.61
CA ASN A 280 10.21 -3.06 -12.77
C ASN A 280 10.17 -1.57 -12.36
N PHE A 281 11.32 -1.05 -11.93
CA PHE A 281 11.51 0.36 -11.58
C PHE A 281 11.23 1.36 -12.72
N THR A 282 11.18 0.89 -13.97
CA THR A 282 11.05 1.69 -15.20
C THR A 282 9.63 1.76 -15.77
N ASN A 283 8.68 0.97 -15.26
CA ASN A 283 7.32 0.92 -15.76
C ASN A 283 6.56 2.22 -15.45
N PRO A 284 6.04 2.98 -16.45
CA PRO A 284 5.28 4.20 -16.21
C PRO A 284 3.95 3.98 -15.47
N LEU A 285 3.43 2.75 -15.46
CA LEU A 285 2.23 2.35 -14.72
C LEU A 285 2.56 1.69 -13.37
N GLY A 286 3.83 1.42 -13.10
CA GLY A 286 4.30 0.80 -11.86
C GLY A 286 4.47 1.80 -10.72
N MET A 287 4.47 1.31 -9.49
CA MET A 287 4.66 2.07 -8.26
C MET A 287 6.14 2.00 -7.83
N LYS A 288 7.04 1.90 -8.82
CA LYS A 288 8.50 1.77 -8.69
C LYS A 288 8.94 0.59 -7.80
N GLY A 289 8.15 -0.48 -7.69
CA GLY A 289 8.42 -1.61 -6.81
C GLY A 289 8.07 -1.37 -5.33
N GLU A 290 7.52 -0.20 -4.97
CA GLU A 290 7.33 0.18 -3.56
C GLU A 290 6.15 -0.55 -2.90
N ILE A 291 5.15 -0.98 -3.67
CA ILE A 291 4.06 -1.81 -3.16
C ILE A 291 4.51 -3.27 -3.10
N ALA A 292 5.27 -3.75 -4.10
CA ALA A 292 5.88 -5.09 -4.05
C ALA A 292 6.80 -5.28 -2.83
N GLU A 293 7.72 -4.36 -2.55
CA GLU A 293 8.57 -4.42 -1.35
C GLU A 293 7.75 -4.34 -0.05
N ALA A 294 6.80 -3.41 0.05
CA ALA A 294 6.01 -3.23 1.27
C ALA A 294 5.05 -4.40 1.55
N TYR A 295 4.54 -5.05 0.51
CA TYR A 295 3.77 -6.29 0.61
C TYR A 295 4.67 -7.46 1.03
N ALA A 296 5.84 -7.61 0.40
CA ALA A 296 6.82 -8.63 0.77
C ALA A 296 7.23 -8.55 2.25
N ASP A 297 7.44 -7.32 2.76
CA ASP A 297 7.75 -7.08 4.17
C ASP A 297 6.63 -7.57 5.11
N VAL A 298 5.35 -7.41 4.75
CA VAL A 298 4.21 -7.93 5.54
C VAL A 298 4.17 -9.46 5.48
N ILE A 299 4.28 -10.06 4.29
CA ILE A 299 4.26 -11.52 4.11
C ILE A 299 5.40 -12.20 4.88
N LYS A 300 6.62 -11.67 4.79
CA LYS A 300 7.79 -12.21 5.49
C LYS A 300 7.67 -12.12 7.02
N GLN A 301 6.93 -11.14 7.56
CA GLN A 301 6.59 -11.10 8.98
C GLN A 301 5.50 -12.11 9.35
N MET A 302 4.39 -12.19 8.59
CA MET A 302 3.29 -13.14 8.87
C MET A 302 3.74 -14.61 8.80
N TRP A 303 4.73 -14.91 7.96
CA TRP A 303 5.24 -16.27 7.74
C TRP A 303 6.57 -16.57 8.45
N SER A 304 7.10 -15.66 9.28
CA SER A 304 8.28 -15.97 10.11
C SER A 304 7.98 -16.91 11.28
N GLY A 305 6.71 -17.05 11.66
CA GLY A 305 6.26 -17.80 12.85
C GLY A 305 6.57 -17.09 14.18
N ARG A 306 7.12 -15.87 14.17
CA ARG A 306 7.52 -15.14 15.40
C ARG A 306 6.54 -14.06 15.86
N HIS A 307 5.51 -13.77 15.07
CA HIS A 307 4.49 -12.78 15.41
C HIS A 307 3.13 -13.45 15.59
N PHE A 308 2.44 -13.15 16.70
CA PHE A 308 1.03 -13.52 16.85
C PHE A 308 0.10 -12.60 16.03
N SER A 309 0.52 -11.34 15.81
CA SER A 309 -0.14 -10.37 14.94
C SER A 309 0.88 -9.36 14.39
N VAL A 310 0.76 -9.02 13.11
CA VAL A 310 1.59 -8.00 12.43
C VAL A 310 0.82 -6.68 12.32
N VAL A 311 1.53 -5.55 12.39
CA VAL A 311 0.93 -4.20 12.25
C VAL A 311 1.38 -3.58 10.91
N PRO A 312 0.57 -3.61 9.85
CA PRO A 312 0.98 -3.24 8.48
C PRO A 312 1.10 -1.71 8.24
N ARG A 313 1.77 -0.97 9.14
CA ARG A 313 1.90 0.50 9.07
C ARG A 313 2.59 0.99 7.80
N ILE A 314 3.74 0.41 7.46
CA ILE A 314 4.53 0.82 6.28
C ILE A 314 3.73 0.57 5.01
N PHE A 315 3.14 -0.62 4.88
CA PHE A 315 2.25 -0.98 3.77
C PHE A 315 1.06 -0.02 3.64
N LYS A 316 0.34 0.28 4.74
CA LYS A 316 -0.76 1.24 4.76
C LYS A 316 -0.32 2.63 4.27
N THR A 317 0.86 3.11 4.68
CA THR A 317 1.41 4.39 4.21
C THR A 317 1.74 4.38 2.72
N LYS A 318 2.29 3.27 2.18
CA LYS A 318 2.55 3.14 0.74
C LYS A 318 1.25 3.05 -0.08
N VAL A 319 0.28 2.27 0.37
CA VAL A 319 -1.07 2.22 -0.24
C VAL A 319 -1.70 3.62 -0.29
N GLY A 320 -1.72 4.35 0.83
CA GLY A 320 -2.26 5.71 0.89
C GLY A 320 -1.47 6.77 0.10
N HIS A 321 -0.21 6.49 -0.25
CA HIS A 321 0.60 7.37 -1.11
C HIS A 321 0.26 7.21 -2.59
N PHE A 322 0.05 5.98 -3.07
CA PHE A 322 -0.28 5.71 -4.47
C PHE A 322 -1.79 5.73 -4.78
N ALA A 323 -2.63 5.44 -3.79
CA ALA A 323 -4.09 5.59 -3.85
C ALA A 323 -4.57 6.47 -2.69
N SER A 324 -4.67 7.78 -2.95
CA SER A 324 -4.97 8.83 -1.96
C SER A 324 -6.29 8.63 -1.21
N GLN A 325 -7.26 7.93 -1.81
CA GLN A 325 -8.50 7.50 -1.13
C GLN A 325 -8.24 6.70 0.16
N PHE A 326 -7.19 5.88 0.21
CA PHE A 326 -6.83 5.07 1.38
C PHE A 326 -5.87 5.78 2.36
N LEU A 327 -5.54 7.06 2.13
CA LEU A 327 -4.63 7.84 2.98
C LEU A 327 -5.18 8.04 4.41
N GLY A 328 -6.51 8.12 4.55
CA GLY A 328 -7.21 8.31 5.83
C GLY A 328 -7.32 7.05 6.70
N TYR A 329 -8.32 7.03 7.59
CA TYR A 329 -8.67 5.87 8.43
C TYR A 329 -10.19 5.64 8.42
N GLN A 330 -10.82 5.88 7.26
CA GLN A 330 -12.25 5.67 7.03
C GLN A 330 -12.51 4.20 6.66
N GLN A 331 -13.78 3.84 6.51
CA GLN A 331 -14.19 2.53 6.00
C GLN A 331 -14.18 2.55 4.48
N HIS A 332 -13.68 1.48 3.85
CA HIS A 332 -13.60 1.31 2.40
C HIS A 332 -13.99 -0.12 2.03
N ASP A 333 -14.22 -0.38 0.73
CA ASP A 333 -14.46 -1.74 0.26
C ASP A 333 -13.16 -2.57 0.25
N SER A 334 -13.28 -3.86 0.58
CA SER A 334 -12.15 -4.80 0.51
C SER A 334 -11.81 -5.17 -0.93
N GLN A 335 -12.81 -5.23 -1.82
CA GLN A 335 -12.65 -5.56 -3.23
C GLN A 335 -12.02 -4.42 -4.02
N GLU A 336 -12.33 -3.16 -3.68
CA GLU A 336 -11.68 -1.98 -4.27
C GLU A 336 -10.17 -2.00 -4.00
N LEU A 337 -9.78 -2.15 -2.73
CA LEU A 337 -8.37 -2.27 -2.35
C LEU A 337 -7.71 -3.50 -2.96
N LEU A 338 -8.36 -4.67 -2.95
CA LEU A 338 -7.83 -5.90 -3.52
C LEU A 338 -7.51 -5.73 -5.01
N SER A 339 -8.36 -5.00 -5.74
CA SER A 339 -8.16 -4.71 -7.16
C SER A 339 -6.94 -3.80 -7.36
N PHE A 340 -6.90 -2.67 -6.65
CA PHE A 340 -5.75 -1.75 -6.65
C PHE A 340 -4.43 -2.46 -6.29
N LEU A 341 -4.45 -3.37 -5.31
CA LEU A 341 -3.27 -4.09 -4.85
C LEU A 341 -2.79 -5.13 -5.87
N LEU A 342 -3.69 -5.87 -6.52
CA LEU A 342 -3.33 -6.82 -7.56
C LEU A 342 -2.81 -6.11 -8.82
N ASP A 343 -3.43 -5.00 -9.22
CA ASP A 343 -2.96 -4.18 -10.35
C ASP A 343 -1.60 -3.53 -10.04
N GLY A 344 -1.42 -2.99 -8.83
CA GLY A 344 -0.15 -2.41 -8.37
C GLY A 344 0.99 -3.43 -8.27
N LEU A 345 0.71 -4.62 -7.73
CA LEU A 345 1.67 -5.74 -7.75
C LEU A 345 1.91 -6.29 -9.16
N HIS A 346 0.93 -6.22 -10.06
CA HIS A 346 1.12 -6.62 -11.45
C HIS A 346 2.13 -5.72 -12.13
N GLU A 347 1.94 -4.40 -12.05
CA GLU A 347 2.79 -3.42 -12.74
C GLU A 347 4.16 -3.21 -12.07
N ASP A 348 4.27 -3.35 -10.73
CA ASP A 348 5.56 -3.38 -10.03
C ASP A 348 6.45 -4.57 -10.43
N LEU A 349 5.84 -5.69 -10.86
CA LEU A 349 6.51 -6.97 -11.15
C LEU A 349 6.37 -7.41 -12.60
N ASN A 350 5.97 -6.50 -13.51
CA ASN A 350 5.78 -6.83 -14.91
C ASN A 350 7.15 -7.01 -15.60
N ARG A 351 7.47 -8.26 -15.96
CA ARG A 351 8.70 -8.67 -16.64
C ARG A 351 8.84 -8.00 -18.02
N VAL A 352 7.73 -7.59 -18.62
CA VAL A 352 7.72 -6.85 -19.90
C VAL A 352 8.10 -5.40 -19.67
N LYS A 353 9.27 -5.00 -20.19
CA LYS A 353 9.75 -3.60 -20.14
C LYS A 353 9.30 -2.74 -21.33
N ASN A 354 9.06 -3.35 -22.50
CA ASN A 354 8.55 -2.67 -23.69
C ASN A 354 7.17 -3.23 -24.07
N LYS A 355 6.09 -2.46 -23.87
CA LYS A 355 4.71 -2.90 -24.12
C LYS A 355 4.26 -2.56 -25.55
N GLU A 356 4.79 -3.27 -26.53
CA GLU A 356 4.44 -3.13 -27.96
C GLU A 356 2.91 -3.10 -28.19
N TYR A 357 2.46 -2.38 -29.24
CA TYR A 357 1.07 -2.43 -29.68
C TYR A 357 0.81 -3.73 -30.45
N ILE A 358 -0.32 -4.39 -30.15
CA ILE A 358 -0.77 -5.60 -30.83
C ILE A 358 -2.26 -5.41 -31.17
N GLU A 359 -2.58 -5.53 -32.46
CA GLU A 359 -3.96 -5.54 -32.97
C GLU A 359 -4.66 -6.84 -32.54
N LEU A 360 -5.84 -6.74 -31.92
CA LEU A 360 -6.69 -7.88 -31.60
C LEU A 360 -7.53 -8.27 -32.82
N ARG A 361 -7.62 -9.57 -33.12
CA ARG A 361 -8.35 -10.12 -34.27
C ARG A 361 -9.47 -11.04 -33.81
N ASP A 362 -10.59 -11.01 -34.53
CA ASP A 362 -11.71 -11.95 -34.35
C ASP A 362 -11.22 -13.39 -34.60
N ALA A 363 -11.95 -14.40 -34.11
CA ALA A 363 -11.66 -15.79 -34.43
C ALA A 363 -11.78 -16.07 -35.92
N GLU A 364 -12.69 -15.38 -36.64
CA GLU A 364 -12.98 -15.58 -38.08
C GLU A 364 -13.30 -17.03 -38.48
N GLY A 365 -13.77 -17.85 -37.52
CA GLY A 365 -14.06 -19.27 -37.71
C GLY A 365 -12.87 -20.22 -37.48
N ARG A 366 -11.72 -19.70 -37.03
CA ARG A 366 -10.58 -20.51 -36.55
C ARG A 366 -10.94 -21.27 -35.27
N PRO A 367 -10.25 -22.39 -34.94
CA PRO A 367 -10.52 -23.16 -33.72
C PRO A 367 -10.31 -22.34 -32.44
N ASP A 368 -11.24 -22.47 -31.49
CA ASP A 368 -11.21 -21.81 -30.18
C ASP A 368 -9.83 -21.88 -29.50
N GLN A 369 -9.19 -23.07 -29.53
CA GLN A 369 -7.90 -23.32 -28.90
C GLN A 369 -6.78 -22.45 -29.49
N GLU A 370 -6.72 -22.32 -30.81
CA GLU A 370 -5.69 -21.54 -31.50
C GLU A 370 -5.83 -20.04 -31.20
N VAL A 371 -7.07 -19.54 -31.20
CA VAL A 371 -7.39 -18.13 -30.91
C VAL A 371 -7.16 -17.81 -29.43
N ALA A 372 -7.49 -18.72 -28.51
CA ALA A 372 -7.20 -18.57 -27.09
C ALA A 372 -5.69 -18.57 -26.80
N GLU A 373 -4.92 -19.47 -27.43
CA GLU A 373 -3.45 -19.48 -27.30
C GLU A 373 -2.79 -18.25 -27.92
N GLU A 374 -3.32 -17.72 -29.03
CA GLU A 374 -2.88 -16.46 -29.62
C GLU A 374 -3.19 -15.28 -28.68
N ALA A 375 -4.43 -15.18 -28.19
CA ALA A 375 -4.86 -14.12 -27.27
C ALA A 375 -4.04 -14.12 -25.96
N TRP A 376 -3.80 -15.29 -25.37
CA TRP A 376 -2.97 -15.41 -24.17
C TRP A 376 -1.52 -15.01 -24.41
N ARG A 377 -0.95 -15.41 -25.55
CA ARG A 377 0.41 -15.04 -25.97
C ARG A 377 0.54 -13.53 -26.21
N ASN A 378 -0.47 -12.92 -26.82
CA ASN A 378 -0.53 -11.47 -27.05
C ASN A 378 -0.73 -10.68 -25.76
N HIS A 379 -1.52 -11.19 -24.80
CA HIS A 379 -1.62 -10.63 -23.45
C HIS A 379 -0.26 -10.69 -22.73
N ARG A 380 0.39 -11.86 -22.69
CA ARG A 380 1.70 -12.05 -22.04
C ARG A 380 2.85 -11.26 -22.70
N ARG A 381 2.75 -10.89 -23.98
CA ARG A 381 3.70 -9.94 -24.62
C ARG A 381 3.65 -8.52 -24.04
N ARG A 382 2.66 -8.17 -23.22
CA ARG A 382 2.51 -6.85 -22.59
C ARG A 382 2.39 -6.92 -21.06
N ASN A 383 1.88 -8.03 -20.55
CA ASN A 383 1.49 -8.26 -19.17
C ASN A 383 2.00 -9.63 -18.72
N ASP A 384 3.20 -9.69 -18.13
CA ASP A 384 3.78 -10.94 -17.61
C ASP A 384 4.34 -10.75 -16.21
N SER A 385 3.66 -11.29 -15.19
CA SER A 385 4.10 -11.25 -13.79
C SER A 385 3.43 -12.34 -12.96
N VAL A 386 3.90 -12.55 -11.73
CA VAL A 386 3.29 -13.49 -10.76
C VAL A 386 1.78 -13.33 -10.59
N ILE A 387 1.23 -12.13 -10.78
CA ILE A 387 -0.21 -11.86 -10.72
C ILE A 387 -0.94 -12.48 -11.92
N VAL A 388 -0.35 -12.37 -13.12
CA VAL A 388 -0.86 -13.03 -14.33
C VAL A 388 -0.73 -14.55 -14.22
N ASP A 389 0.38 -15.03 -13.68
CA ASP A 389 0.64 -16.47 -13.46
C ASP A 389 -0.33 -17.11 -12.44
N THR A 390 -0.86 -16.32 -11.49
CA THR A 390 -1.66 -16.82 -10.35
C THR A 390 -3.16 -16.57 -10.47
N PHE A 391 -3.57 -15.41 -11.01
CA PHE A 391 -4.97 -14.95 -10.95
C PHE A 391 -5.62 -14.72 -12.31
N HIS A 392 -4.85 -14.57 -13.40
CA HIS A 392 -5.44 -14.22 -14.69
C HIS A 392 -5.93 -15.45 -15.47
N GLY A 393 -7.00 -15.26 -16.25
CA GLY A 393 -7.50 -16.23 -17.21
C GLY A 393 -8.09 -15.55 -18.44
N LEU A 394 -8.74 -16.31 -19.33
CA LEU A 394 -9.47 -15.82 -20.49
C LEU A 394 -10.97 -16.14 -20.37
N PHE A 395 -11.83 -15.15 -20.60
CA PHE A 395 -13.22 -15.37 -20.97
C PHE A 395 -13.30 -15.73 -22.45
N LYS A 396 -14.24 -16.62 -22.83
CA LYS A 396 -14.69 -16.77 -24.20
C LYS A 396 -15.97 -15.96 -24.39
N SER A 397 -15.86 -14.77 -24.97
CA SER A 397 -17.01 -13.99 -25.40
C SER A 397 -17.53 -14.55 -26.74
N THR A 398 -18.84 -14.73 -26.90
CA THR A 398 -19.44 -15.22 -28.15
C THR A 398 -20.68 -14.42 -28.48
N LEU A 399 -20.62 -13.67 -29.57
CA LEU A 399 -21.71 -12.82 -30.06
C LEU A 399 -22.29 -13.44 -31.33
N VAL A 400 -23.61 -13.66 -31.34
CA VAL A 400 -24.34 -14.17 -32.51
C VAL A 400 -25.32 -13.10 -32.97
N CYS A 401 -25.13 -12.57 -34.18
CA CYS A 401 -26.05 -11.59 -34.74
C CYS A 401 -27.38 -12.26 -35.13
N PRO A 402 -28.54 -11.83 -34.61
CA PRO A 402 -29.83 -12.49 -34.87
C PRO A 402 -30.34 -12.28 -36.31
N GLU A 403 -29.81 -11.31 -37.05
CA GLU A 403 -30.23 -11.02 -38.43
C GLU A 403 -29.40 -11.80 -39.46
N CYS A 404 -28.07 -11.69 -39.41
CA CYS A 404 -27.17 -12.30 -40.40
C CYS A 404 -26.55 -13.64 -39.95
N ASN A 405 -26.78 -14.07 -38.71
CA ASN A 405 -26.16 -15.25 -38.08
C ASN A 405 -24.62 -15.23 -38.06
N LYS A 406 -23.95 -14.09 -38.28
CA LYS A 406 -22.50 -13.97 -38.02
C LYS A 406 -22.26 -14.27 -36.54
N VAL A 407 -21.39 -15.25 -36.31
CA VAL A 407 -20.77 -15.50 -35.00
C VAL A 407 -19.44 -14.74 -34.96
N SER A 408 -19.19 -14.04 -33.86
CA SER A 408 -17.91 -13.41 -33.54
C SER A 408 -17.46 -13.92 -32.17
N VAL A 409 -16.17 -14.22 -32.04
CA VAL A 409 -15.60 -14.83 -30.82
C VAL A 409 -14.33 -14.10 -30.44
N THR A 410 -14.31 -13.54 -29.24
CA THR A 410 -13.13 -12.91 -28.64
C THR A 410 -12.72 -13.66 -27.37
N PHE A 411 -11.42 -13.63 -27.09
CA PHE A 411 -10.83 -14.22 -25.88
C PHE A 411 -10.22 -13.11 -25.04
N ASP A 412 -10.93 -12.75 -23.98
CA ASP A 412 -10.72 -11.49 -23.24
C ASP A 412 -10.11 -11.79 -21.85
N PRO A 413 -8.97 -11.18 -21.48
CA PRO A 413 -8.29 -11.49 -20.23
C PRO A 413 -9.05 -10.93 -19.01
N PHE A 414 -9.13 -11.71 -17.94
CA PHE A 414 -9.72 -11.32 -16.66
C PHE A 414 -8.78 -11.62 -15.49
N CYS A 415 -8.90 -10.84 -14.40
CA CYS A 415 -8.35 -11.15 -13.07
C CYS A 415 -9.47 -11.42 -12.03
N TYR A 416 -10.71 -11.00 -12.32
CA TYR A 416 -11.84 -11.04 -11.39
C TYR A 416 -13.04 -11.77 -11.99
N LEU A 417 -13.73 -12.59 -11.18
CA LEU A 417 -14.97 -13.27 -11.56
C LEU A 417 -16.15 -12.75 -10.72
N SER A 418 -16.98 -11.89 -11.29
CA SER A 418 -18.19 -11.38 -10.63
C SER A 418 -19.28 -12.46 -10.58
N VAL A 419 -19.51 -13.04 -9.40
CA VAL A 419 -20.58 -14.02 -9.17
C VAL A 419 -21.84 -13.31 -8.68
N PRO A 420 -23.01 -13.49 -9.32
CA PRO A 420 -24.25 -12.90 -8.85
C PRO A 420 -24.71 -13.57 -7.55
N LEU A 421 -24.91 -12.78 -6.49
CA LEU A 421 -25.48 -13.29 -5.24
C LEU A 421 -26.93 -13.72 -5.47
N PRO A 422 -27.36 -14.92 -5.01
CA PRO A 422 -28.73 -15.37 -5.15
C PRO A 422 -29.66 -14.50 -4.29
N VAL A 423 -30.43 -13.63 -4.95
CA VAL A 423 -31.40 -12.76 -4.28
C VAL A 423 -32.57 -13.60 -3.76
N SER A 424 -32.48 -14.01 -2.49
CA SER A 424 -33.60 -14.63 -1.80
C SER A 424 -34.80 -13.69 -1.79
N LYS A 425 -35.95 -14.20 -2.23
CA LYS A 425 -37.24 -13.50 -2.17
C LYS A 425 -37.85 -13.55 -0.77
N GLU A 426 -37.28 -14.36 0.11
CA GLU A 426 -37.71 -14.60 1.50
C GLU A 426 -36.60 -14.18 2.46
N ARG A 427 -36.98 -13.77 3.67
CA ARG A 427 -36.07 -13.62 4.81
C ARG A 427 -36.60 -14.39 6.02
N VAL A 428 -35.70 -14.76 6.93
CA VAL A 428 -36.09 -15.25 8.25
C VAL A 428 -36.23 -14.03 9.17
N MET A 429 -37.30 -13.98 9.95
CA MET A 429 -37.48 -13.02 11.04
C MET A 429 -37.60 -13.76 12.37
N GLU A 430 -37.00 -13.18 13.41
CA GLU A 430 -37.17 -13.61 14.80
C GLU A 430 -38.09 -12.63 15.52
N VAL A 431 -39.13 -13.15 16.19
CA VAL A 431 -40.15 -12.35 16.87
C VAL A 431 -40.57 -13.00 18.19
N PHE A 432 -40.91 -12.20 19.20
CA PHE A 432 -41.42 -12.66 20.49
C PHE A 432 -42.95 -12.56 20.52
N PHE A 433 -43.63 -13.70 20.45
CA PHE A 433 -45.09 -13.76 20.57
C PHE A 433 -45.54 -13.67 22.04
N VAL A 434 -46.48 -12.77 22.34
CA VAL A 434 -47.00 -12.50 23.68
C VAL A 434 -48.51 -12.78 23.70
N SER A 435 -48.88 -13.98 24.16
CA SER A 435 -50.26 -14.47 24.16
C SER A 435 -51.17 -13.83 25.23
N LEU A 436 -52.48 -13.96 25.01
CA LEU A 436 -53.55 -13.56 25.93
C LEU A 436 -53.48 -14.31 27.27
N ASP A 437 -52.97 -15.55 27.28
CA ASP A 437 -52.74 -16.33 28.50
C ASP A 437 -51.91 -15.49 29.50
N PRO A 438 -52.46 -15.16 30.68
CA PRO A 438 -51.79 -14.31 31.65
C PRO A 438 -50.54 -14.94 32.29
N THR A 439 -50.40 -16.26 32.21
CA THR A 439 -49.30 -17.05 32.82
C THR A 439 -48.22 -17.45 31.82
N ALA A 440 -48.54 -17.48 30.52
CA ALA A 440 -47.59 -17.82 29.47
C ALA A 440 -46.50 -16.74 29.32
N LYS A 441 -45.23 -17.18 29.31
CA LYS A 441 -44.09 -16.32 28.99
C LYS A 441 -44.03 -16.07 27.47
N PRO A 442 -43.45 -14.94 27.01
CA PRO A 442 -43.23 -14.71 25.58
C PRO A 442 -42.45 -15.85 24.93
N VAL A 443 -42.86 -16.26 23.73
CA VAL A 443 -42.25 -17.35 22.96
C VAL A 443 -41.55 -16.78 21.74
N GLN A 444 -40.28 -17.12 21.52
CA GLN A 444 -39.57 -16.70 20.30
C GLN A 444 -39.93 -17.61 19.12
N HIS A 445 -40.39 -17.03 18.02
CA HIS A 445 -40.67 -17.72 16.75
C HIS A 445 -39.69 -17.30 15.66
N ARG A 446 -39.25 -18.26 14.85
CA ARG A 446 -38.45 -18.03 13.64
C ARG A 446 -39.34 -18.24 12.42
N LEU A 447 -39.65 -17.17 11.69
CA LEU A 447 -40.65 -17.15 10.62
C LEU A 447 -40.00 -16.86 9.27
N VAL A 448 -40.36 -17.62 8.24
CA VAL A 448 -39.95 -17.33 6.85
C VAL A 448 -41.03 -16.45 6.22
N VAL A 449 -40.65 -15.26 5.75
CA VAL A 449 -41.57 -14.24 5.23
C VAL A 449 -41.01 -13.59 3.95
N PRO A 450 -41.86 -13.05 3.05
CA PRO A 450 -41.37 -12.38 1.84
C PRO A 450 -40.51 -11.15 2.18
N LYS A 451 -39.34 -11.01 1.56
CA LYS A 451 -38.41 -9.89 1.82
C LYS A 451 -38.98 -8.52 1.43
N ALA A 452 -39.87 -8.49 0.44
CA ALA A 452 -40.65 -7.32 0.03
C ALA A 452 -42.12 -7.37 0.52
N GLY A 453 -42.40 -8.21 1.52
CA GLY A 453 -43.72 -8.38 2.11
C GLY A 453 -44.11 -7.25 3.06
N LYS A 454 -45.31 -7.37 3.62
CA LYS A 454 -45.91 -6.46 4.59
C LYS A 454 -46.00 -7.09 5.99
N VAL A 455 -46.26 -6.27 6.99
CA VAL A 455 -46.49 -6.71 8.38
C VAL A 455 -47.68 -7.69 8.47
N SER A 456 -48.67 -7.57 7.58
CA SER A 456 -49.72 -8.57 7.37
C SER A 456 -49.19 -9.98 7.11
N ASP A 457 -48.08 -10.11 6.37
CA ASP A 457 -47.51 -11.39 5.95
C ASP A 457 -46.75 -12.03 7.12
N LEU A 458 -46.15 -11.21 7.98
CA LEU A 458 -45.56 -11.64 9.25
C LEU A 458 -46.63 -12.13 10.23
N CYS A 459 -47.74 -11.41 10.38
CA CYS A 459 -48.88 -11.88 11.17
C CYS A 459 -49.49 -13.17 10.59
N ALA A 460 -49.61 -13.29 9.26
CA ALA A 460 -50.11 -14.49 8.60
C ALA A 460 -49.17 -15.70 8.76
N ALA A 461 -47.85 -15.49 8.78
CA ALA A 461 -46.87 -16.54 9.06
C ALA A 461 -46.88 -16.96 10.53
N LEU A 462 -46.99 -16.00 11.47
CA LEU A 462 -47.08 -16.30 12.90
C LEU A 462 -48.40 -17.00 13.25
N SER A 463 -49.51 -16.59 12.62
CA SER A 463 -50.85 -17.20 12.80
C SER A 463 -50.86 -18.70 12.48
N GLN A 464 -50.11 -19.14 11.47
CA GLN A 464 -49.91 -20.56 11.14
C GLN A 464 -49.01 -21.32 12.13
N ALA A 465 -48.29 -20.61 13.01
CA ALA A 465 -47.37 -21.17 13.99
C ALA A 465 -47.89 -21.10 15.45
N THR A 466 -49.00 -20.39 15.70
CA THR A 466 -49.60 -20.20 17.03
C THR A 466 -51.09 -20.52 17.12
N ASP A 467 -51.74 -20.86 15.99
CA ASP A 467 -53.20 -21.02 15.84
C ASP A 467 -54.04 -19.76 16.18
N VAL A 468 -53.39 -18.61 16.41
CA VAL A 468 -54.03 -17.33 16.73
C VAL A 468 -54.35 -16.56 15.44
N PRO A 469 -55.56 -16.02 15.25
CA PRO A 469 -55.92 -15.19 14.10
C PRO A 469 -55.01 -13.98 13.87
N ALA A 470 -54.50 -13.83 12.64
CA ALA A 470 -53.59 -12.74 12.26
C ALA A 470 -54.15 -11.31 12.47
N ASN A 471 -55.48 -11.14 12.55
CA ASN A 471 -56.09 -9.83 12.84
C ASN A 471 -56.04 -9.46 14.34
N GLN A 472 -55.89 -10.44 15.25
CA GLN A 472 -55.71 -10.24 16.70
C GLN A 472 -54.24 -9.95 17.09
N MET A 473 -53.34 -9.83 16.12
CA MET A 473 -51.91 -9.60 16.34
C MET A 473 -51.52 -8.13 16.12
N VAL A 474 -50.82 -7.55 17.09
CA VAL A 474 -50.19 -6.22 16.96
C VAL A 474 -48.67 -6.35 17.07
N VAL A 475 -47.95 -5.91 16.04
CA VAL A 475 -46.49 -5.99 15.93
C VAL A 475 -45.86 -4.67 16.43
N ALA A 476 -44.86 -4.76 17.29
CA ALA A 476 -44.15 -3.61 17.82
C ALA A 476 -42.63 -3.87 17.97
N ASP A 477 -41.83 -2.84 17.70
CA ASP A 477 -40.42 -2.77 18.06
C ASP A 477 -40.28 -2.28 19.50
N VAL A 478 -39.54 -3.04 20.32
CA VAL A 478 -39.33 -2.77 21.74
C VAL A 478 -37.86 -2.44 22.01
N PHE A 479 -37.55 -1.15 22.11
CA PHE A 479 -36.20 -0.68 22.44
C PHE A 479 -36.16 -0.01 23.82
N ASN A 480 -35.15 -0.33 24.63
CA ASN A 480 -34.92 0.26 25.96
C ASN A 480 -36.19 0.28 26.84
N HIS A 481 -36.81 -0.90 26.99
CA HIS A 481 -38.02 -1.13 27.79
C HIS A 481 -39.25 -0.29 27.37
N ARG A 482 -39.30 0.18 26.12
CA ARG A 482 -40.42 0.93 25.53
C ARG A 482 -40.82 0.41 24.17
N PHE A 483 -42.07 0.63 23.77
CA PHE A 483 -42.43 0.62 22.37
C PHE A 483 -41.72 1.78 21.67
N TYR A 484 -40.76 1.46 20.80
CA TYR A 484 -40.14 2.43 19.89
C TYR A 484 -41.09 2.73 18.73
N LYS A 485 -41.71 1.67 18.20
CA LYS A 485 -42.74 1.76 17.16
C LYS A 485 -43.77 0.65 17.32
N ILE A 486 -45.02 0.95 17.02
CA ILE A 486 -46.06 -0.06 16.73
C ILE A 486 -46.31 0.03 15.21
N TYR A 487 -46.36 -1.11 14.53
CA TYR A 487 -46.47 -1.16 13.07
C TYR A 487 -47.91 -1.40 12.61
N HIS A 488 -48.31 -0.74 11.53
CA HIS A 488 -49.58 -1.03 10.85
C HIS A 488 -49.42 -2.22 9.90
N ALA A 489 -50.50 -2.98 9.69
CA ALA A 489 -50.46 -4.23 8.91
C ALA A 489 -50.07 -4.04 7.43
N ASP A 490 -50.24 -2.83 6.89
CA ASP A 490 -49.87 -2.50 5.51
C ASP A 490 -48.43 -1.98 5.36
N GLU A 491 -47.68 -1.78 6.46
CA GLU A 491 -46.28 -1.37 6.37
C GLU A 491 -45.38 -2.48 5.80
N TYR A 492 -44.29 -2.08 5.14
CA TYR A 492 -43.34 -3.03 4.56
C TYR A 492 -42.37 -3.60 5.61
N LEU A 493 -42.06 -4.88 5.49
CA LEU A 493 -41.10 -5.57 6.37
C LEU A 493 -39.67 -4.99 6.25
N SER A 494 -39.34 -4.31 5.15
CA SER A 494 -38.09 -3.56 5.03
C SER A 494 -37.90 -2.43 6.05
N CYS A 495 -38.96 -2.05 6.77
CA CYS A 495 -38.93 -1.09 7.89
C CYS A 495 -38.63 -1.74 9.26
N ILE A 496 -38.28 -3.02 9.26
CA ILE A 496 -37.80 -3.80 10.43
C ILE A 496 -36.42 -4.36 10.06
N LEU A 497 -35.40 -4.01 10.84
CA LEU A 497 -34.02 -4.45 10.68
C LEU A 497 -33.78 -5.77 11.43
N ASP A 498 -32.76 -6.52 11.03
CA ASP A 498 -32.45 -7.84 11.59
C ASP A 498 -31.80 -7.78 13.00
N ARG A 499 -31.90 -6.63 13.69
CA ARG A 499 -31.38 -6.32 15.03
C ARG A 499 -32.44 -5.74 15.98
N ASP A 500 -33.65 -5.51 15.48
CA ASP A 500 -34.71 -4.81 16.22
C ASP A 500 -35.52 -5.86 17.02
N ASP A 501 -35.78 -5.60 18.31
CA ASP A 501 -36.44 -6.55 19.21
C ASP A 501 -37.97 -6.52 18.98
N ILE A 502 -38.43 -7.30 18.00
CA ILE A 502 -39.83 -7.33 17.59
C ILE A 502 -40.69 -8.23 18.49
N PHE A 503 -41.69 -7.64 19.12
CA PHE A 503 -42.74 -8.33 19.88
C PHE A 503 -44.06 -8.31 19.11
N VAL A 504 -44.82 -9.41 19.20
CA VAL A 504 -46.15 -9.52 18.61
C VAL A 504 -47.16 -9.88 19.69
N TYR A 505 -48.10 -8.98 19.97
CA TYR A 505 -49.05 -9.10 21.07
C TYR A 505 -50.40 -9.60 20.58
N GLU A 506 -50.96 -10.58 21.30
CA GLU A 506 -52.32 -11.07 21.09
C GLU A 506 -53.35 -10.19 21.84
N LEU A 507 -54.35 -9.72 21.12
CA LEU A 507 -55.46 -8.90 21.63
C LEU A 507 -56.80 -9.61 21.49
N SER A 508 -57.73 -9.30 22.39
CA SER A 508 -59.04 -9.97 22.50
C SER A 508 -59.90 -9.88 21.23
N ARG A 509 -59.70 -8.83 20.43
CA ARG A 509 -60.37 -8.56 19.16
C ARG A 509 -59.36 -8.05 18.13
N GLY A 510 -59.71 -8.18 16.85
CA GLY A 510 -58.85 -7.80 15.75
C GLY A 510 -59.30 -6.52 15.05
N SER A 511 -58.32 -5.67 14.69
CA SER A 511 -58.48 -4.25 14.31
C SER A 511 -59.00 -3.34 15.43
N VAL A 512 -58.61 -2.06 15.38
CA VAL A 512 -59.00 -1.01 16.34
C VAL A 512 -60.14 -0.13 15.77
N GLU A 513 -60.72 -0.54 14.63
CA GLU A 513 -61.52 0.33 13.76
C GLU A 513 -63.02 -0.06 13.70
N GLU A 514 -63.39 -1.25 14.18
CA GLU A 514 -64.79 -1.69 14.32
C GLU A 514 -65.20 -1.73 15.81
N ASP A 515 -66.29 -1.02 16.16
CA ASP A 515 -66.78 -0.73 17.52
C ASP A 515 -65.73 -0.11 18.47
N GLY A 516 -65.73 1.23 18.54
CA GLY A 516 -64.84 2.02 19.41
C GLY A 516 -65.10 1.91 20.93
N ASP A 517 -65.69 0.82 21.42
CA ASP A 517 -65.93 0.55 22.85
C ASP A 517 -64.73 -0.12 23.56
N GLU A 518 -63.69 -0.55 22.84
CA GLU A 518 -62.40 -0.98 23.44
C GLU A 518 -61.30 0.11 23.34
N ILE A 519 -60.32 0.04 24.25
CA ILE A 519 -59.07 0.82 24.24
C ILE A 519 -57.90 -0.16 24.36
N VAL A 520 -56.87 0.04 23.53
CA VAL A 520 -55.56 -0.61 23.72
C VAL A 520 -54.69 0.28 24.61
N LEU A 521 -54.20 -0.28 25.72
CA LEU A 521 -53.34 0.38 26.70
C LEU A 521 -51.92 -0.18 26.62
N ALA A 522 -50.93 0.72 26.61
CA ALA A 522 -49.51 0.38 26.73
C ALA A 522 -49.08 0.45 28.21
N LEU A 523 -48.81 -0.71 28.80
CA LEU A 523 -48.31 -0.85 30.16
C LEU A 523 -46.77 -0.87 30.16
N TYR A 524 -46.17 0.05 30.91
CA TYR A 524 -44.72 0.17 31.09
C TYR A 524 -44.35 -0.10 32.55
N LEU A 525 -43.39 -0.98 32.79
CA LEU A 525 -42.94 -1.32 34.14
C LEU A 525 -41.87 -0.32 34.60
N ARG A 526 -42.16 0.39 35.69
CA ARG A 526 -41.25 1.35 36.33
C ARG A 526 -40.82 0.85 37.69
N GLU A 527 -39.52 0.85 37.90
CA GLU A 527 -38.91 0.70 39.21
C GLU A 527 -38.74 2.09 39.85
N ARG A 528 -38.76 2.15 41.17
CA ARG A 528 -38.37 3.35 41.93
C ARG A 528 -36.92 3.20 42.34
N SER A 529 -36.02 3.96 41.73
CA SER A 529 -34.65 4.02 42.21
C SER A 529 -34.62 4.77 43.54
N HIS A 530 -34.03 4.14 44.56
CA HIS A 530 -33.68 4.78 45.82
C HIS A 530 -32.38 5.58 45.71
N TYR A 531 -31.65 5.47 44.60
CA TYR A 531 -30.38 6.14 44.40
C TYR A 531 -30.57 7.66 44.22
N ARG A 532 -29.93 8.45 45.08
CA ARG A 532 -29.82 9.90 44.93
C ARG A 532 -28.68 10.23 43.97
N ASP A 533 -29.01 10.77 42.80
CA ASP A 533 -28.02 11.46 41.98
C ASP A 533 -27.46 12.68 42.74
N TYR A 534 -26.16 12.65 43.03
CA TYR A 534 -25.40 13.77 43.60
C TYR A 534 -25.22 14.90 42.58
N GLY A 535 -26.31 15.56 42.19
CA GLY A 535 -26.26 16.68 41.25
C GLY A 535 -27.58 17.38 40.90
N SER A 536 -28.75 16.77 41.13
CA SER A 536 -30.04 17.36 40.72
C SER A 536 -31.07 17.38 41.84
N GLY A 537 -31.76 18.52 41.98
CA GLY A 537 -32.76 18.73 43.02
C GLY A 537 -34.14 18.18 42.64
N SER A 538 -34.67 17.29 43.48
CA SER A 538 -36.11 16.98 43.59
C SER A 538 -36.80 16.26 42.41
N SER A 539 -36.41 15.01 42.15
CA SER A 539 -37.40 13.93 41.99
C SER A 539 -36.79 12.56 42.27
N TYR A 540 -37.63 11.54 42.53
CA TYR A 540 -37.17 10.15 42.55
C TYR A 540 -36.92 9.67 41.12
N GLY A 541 -35.77 9.04 40.87
CA GLY A 541 -35.49 8.39 39.60
C GLY A 541 -36.44 7.23 39.35
N THR A 542 -36.97 7.11 38.13
CA THR A 542 -37.71 5.91 37.70
C THR A 542 -37.09 5.31 36.45
N SER A 543 -36.34 4.22 36.65
CA SER A 543 -35.93 3.27 35.63
C SER A 543 -37.17 2.62 35.00
N LEU A 544 -37.06 2.25 33.72
CA LEU A 544 -37.95 1.27 33.11
C LEU A 544 -37.22 -0.07 33.09
N PHE A 545 -37.97 -1.16 33.20
CA PHE A 545 -37.40 -2.51 33.18
C PHE A 545 -38.35 -3.50 32.47
N GLY A 546 -37.85 -4.70 32.18
CA GLY A 546 -38.64 -5.79 31.60
C GLY A 546 -39.20 -5.49 30.20
N HIS A 547 -40.30 -6.14 29.84
CA HIS A 547 -40.97 -5.96 28.54
C HIS A 547 -42.29 -5.21 28.74
N PRO A 548 -42.59 -4.16 27.95
CA PRO A 548 -43.89 -3.51 27.99
C PRO A 548 -44.98 -4.45 27.47
N LEU A 549 -46.23 -4.21 27.87
CA LEU A 549 -47.38 -5.03 27.47
C LEU A 549 -48.45 -4.17 26.78
N LEU A 550 -49.02 -4.68 25.69
CA LEU A 550 -50.27 -4.16 25.12
C LEU A 550 -51.47 -4.91 25.70
N ILE A 551 -52.49 -4.18 26.14
CA ILE A 551 -53.68 -4.72 26.80
C ILE A 551 -54.92 -4.05 26.22
N ALA A 552 -55.77 -4.80 25.51
CA ALA A 552 -57.11 -4.34 25.11
C ALA A 552 -58.10 -4.48 26.28
N THR A 553 -58.95 -3.47 26.50
CA THR A 553 -60.01 -3.48 27.52
C THR A 553 -61.18 -2.57 27.13
N PRO A 554 -62.44 -2.90 27.47
CA PRO A 554 -63.59 -2.02 27.21
C PRO A 554 -63.52 -0.68 27.97
N ARG A 555 -63.98 0.41 27.35
CA ARG A 555 -64.09 1.75 27.94
C ARG A 555 -64.92 1.75 29.22
N SER A 556 -65.99 0.96 29.23
CA SER A 556 -66.85 0.73 30.40
C SER A 556 -66.13 0.06 31.57
N GLN A 557 -64.96 -0.54 31.35
CA GLN A 557 -64.16 -1.27 32.33
C GLN A 557 -62.86 -0.53 32.73
N CYS A 558 -62.63 0.69 32.24
CA CYS A 558 -61.47 1.51 32.59
C CYS A 558 -61.54 2.16 33.99
N SER A 559 -62.07 1.45 34.99
CA SER A 559 -62.01 1.88 36.40
C SER A 559 -60.62 1.60 36.99
N GLN A 560 -60.18 2.38 37.98
CA GLN A 560 -58.87 2.18 38.63
C GLN A 560 -58.70 0.76 39.20
N GLU A 561 -59.74 0.24 39.86
CA GLU A 561 -59.73 -1.11 40.47
C GLU A 561 -59.70 -2.20 39.40
N THR A 562 -60.53 -2.08 38.35
CA THR A 562 -60.58 -3.04 37.25
C THR A 562 -59.27 -3.07 36.45
N LEU A 563 -58.68 -1.90 36.16
CA LEU A 563 -57.39 -1.81 35.49
C LEU A 563 -56.26 -2.38 36.35
N TYR A 564 -56.24 -2.12 37.66
CA TYR A 564 -55.24 -2.69 38.57
C TYR A 564 -55.30 -4.22 38.60
N GLN A 565 -56.49 -4.81 38.71
CA GLN A 565 -56.67 -6.27 38.66
C GLN A 565 -56.28 -6.84 37.28
N LEU A 566 -56.65 -6.18 36.18
CA LEU A 566 -56.29 -6.58 34.82
C LEU A 566 -54.77 -6.54 34.59
N PHE A 567 -54.08 -5.54 35.13
CA PHE A 567 -52.62 -5.42 35.05
C PHE A 567 -51.93 -6.50 35.89
N LEU A 568 -52.35 -6.73 37.14
CA LEU A 568 -51.84 -7.83 37.97
C LEU A 568 -52.04 -9.19 37.28
N GLN A 569 -53.22 -9.43 36.70
CA GLN A 569 -53.50 -10.64 35.95
C GLN A 569 -52.53 -10.79 34.76
N ARG A 570 -52.34 -9.75 33.93
CA ARG A 570 -51.44 -9.80 32.77
C ARG A 570 -49.96 -9.97 33.14
N LEU A 571 -49.57 -9.54 34.34
CA LEU A 571 -48.21 -9.68 34.88
C LEU A 571 -47.95 -11.02 35.58
N ALA A 572 -48.94 -11.91 35.73
CA ALA A 572 -48.78 -13.22 36.37
C ALA A 572 -47.72 -14.14 35.71
N ARG A 573 -47.39 -13.90 34.43
CA ARG A 573 -46.27 -14.52 33.70
C ARG A 573 -44.86 -14.14 34.21
N TYR A 574 -44.78 -13.08 35.02
CA TYR A 574 -43.54 -12.52 35.57
C TYR A 574 -43.53 -12.46 37.11
N VAL A 575 -44.66 -12.14 37.75
CA VAL A 575 -44.78 -12.01 39.22
C VAL A 575 -45.82 -12.95 39.79
N ARG A 576 -45.60 -13.44 41.02
CA ARG A 576 -46.61 -14.15 41.80
C ARG A 576 -47.37 -13.16 42.70
N PRO A 577 -48.66 -13.41 43.02
CA PRO A 577 -49.29 -12.76 44.16
C PRO A 577 -48.50 -13.06 45.44
N ILE A 578 -48.39 -12.07 46.33
CA ILE A 578 -47.80 -12.24 47.66
C ILE A 578 -48.72 -13.17 48.47
N ASP A 579 -48.17 -14.21 49.09
CA ASP A 579 -48.94 -15.09 49.97
C ASP A 579 -49.20 -14.36 51.31
N PRO A 580 -50.44 -14.28 51.82
CA PRO A 580 -50.72 -13.63 53.12
C PRO A 580 -50.08 -14.31 54.34
N SER A 581 -49.38 -15.43 54.17
CA SER A 581 -48.56 -16.11 55.18
C SER A 581 -47.04 -16.02 54.95
N GLU A 582 -46.60 -15.38 53.84
CA GLU A 582 -45.24 -14.90 53.72
C GLU A 582 -45.15 -13.52 54.42
N GLU A 583 -44.54 -13.49 55.60
CA GLU A 583 -44.17 -12.22 56.23
C GLU A 583 -43.18 -11.50 55.32
N VAL A 584 -43.52 -10.29 54.88
CA VAL A 584 -42.59 -9.42 54.16
C VAL A 584 -41.63 -8.87 55.20
N GLU A 585 -40.44 -9.46 55.28
CA GLU A 585 -39.29 -8.83 55.90
C GLU A 585 -39.03 -7.53 55.11
N GLU A 586 -39.34 -6.37 55.70
CA GLU A 586 -38.90 -5.08 55.15
C GLU A 586 -37.38 -5.05 55.29
N GLU A 587 -36.66 -5.13 54.15
CA GLU A 587 -35.20 -5.25 54.12
C GLU A 587 -34.53 -4.00 54.76
N GLU A 588 -34.18 -4.10 56.05
CA GLU A 588 -33.31 -3.13 56.76
C GLU A 588 -31.83 -3.23 56.30
N GLU A 589 -31.52 -4.00 55.24
CA GLU A 589 -30.17 -4.20 54.68
C GLU A 589 -29.53 -2.93 54.07
N ALA A 590 -30.22 -1.80 54.06
CA ALA A 590 -29.73 -0.53 53.54
C ALA A 590 -28.53 0.06 54.32
N ASP A 591 -28.35 -0.31 55.60
CA ASP A 591 -27.33 0.27 56.48
C ASP A 591 -26.04 -0.58 56.63
N GLU A 592 -26.03 -1.88 56.24
CA GLU A 592 -24.87 -2.76 56.48
C GLU A 592 -23.78 -2.70 55.39
N GLU A 593 -24.10 -2.42 54.11
CA GLU A 593 -23.09 -2.34 53.05
C GLU A 593 -22.12 -1.14 53.20
N GLU A 594 -22.53 -0.06 53.91
CA GLU A 594 -21.67 1.12 54.10
C GLU A 594 -20.45 0.88 55.00
N GLU A 595 -20.47 -0.10 55.91
CA GLU A 595 -19.32 -0.41 56.77
C GLU A 595 -18.29 -1.33 56.08
N LEU A 596 -18.72 -2.18 55.15
CA LEU A 596 -17.84 -3.14 54.49
C LEU A 596 -16.80 -2.43 53.59
N TYR A 597 -17.21 -1.38 52.88
CA TYR A 597 -16.30 -0.56 52.06
C TYR A 597 -15.46 0.44 52.88
N ARG A 598 -15.85 0.73 54.13
CA ARG A 598 -15.14 1.66 55.03
C ARG A 598 -13.94 1.02 55.75
N SER A 599 -13.76 -0.30 55.63
CA SER A 599 -12.80 -1.08 56.43
C SER A 599 -11.63 -1.71 55.64
N GLN A 600 -11.56 -1.59 54.31
CA GLN A 600 -10.50 -2.20 53.47
C GLN A 600 -9.46 -1.23 52.85
N THR A 601 -9.26 -0.03 53.40
CA THR A 601 -8.17 0.86 52.97
C THR A 601 -7.31 1.36 54.14
N ASN A 602 -6.20 0.66 54.42
CA ASN A 602 -5.02 1.25 55.06
C ASN A 602 -3.77 0.35 54.93
N GLY A 603 -2.64 0.94 54.53
CA GLY A 603 -1.37 0.26 54.24
C GLY A 603 -1.24 -0.10 52.75
N VAL A 604 -0.19 0.29 52.02
CA VAL A 604 1.12 0.87 52.42
C VAL A 604 1.36 2.23 51.73
N SER A 605 2.18 3.07 52.36
CA SER A 605 2.47 4.47 52.04
C SER A 605 3.82 4.72 51.35
N ASP A 606 3.88 5.79 50.56
CA ASP A 606 4.90 6.86 50.46
C ASP A 606 6.42 6.57 50.43
N ASP A 607 7.08 7.18 49.43
CA ASP A 607 8.42 7.83 49.46
C ASP A 607 8.52 8.69 48.17
N GLU A 608 7.97 9.91 48.13
CA GLU A 608 8.56 11.23 48.47
C GLU A 608 9.34 11.94 47.32
N GLY A 609 9.25 13.28 47.27
CA GLY A 609 9.78 14.13 46.20
C GLY A 609 9.04 15.46 45.98
N GLU A 610 9.24 16.43 46.89
CA GLU A 610 8.70 17.82 46.86
C GLU A 610 9.24 18.59 45.63
N ASP A 611 8.56 19.52 44.94
CA ASP A 611 7.78 20.75 45.28
C ASP A 611 8.54 21.83 46.08
N ASP A 612 8.51 23.09 45.63
CA ASP A 612 9.15 24.22 46.32
C ASP A 612 8.61 25.61 45.86
N GLY A 613 7.67 26.18 46.64
CA GLY A 613 7.39 27.62 46.78
C GLY A 613 6.82 28.44 45.60
N GLU A 614 5.96 29.46 45.77
CA GLU A 614 5.28 30.00 46.96
C GLU A 614 4.00 30.80 46.56
N LYS A 615 3.19 31.17 47.57
CA LYS A 615 2.04 32.12 47.51
C LYS A 615 2.57 33.59 47.55
N PRO A 616 1.77 34.69 47.45
CA PRO A 616 0.31 34.83 47.64
C PRO A 616 -0.45 35.78 46.66
N GLY A 617 -1.76 35.93 46.86
CA GLY A 617 -2.59 36.99 46.22
C GLY A 617 -2.67 38.29 47.03
N PRO A 618 -3.51 39.27 46.62
CA PRO A 618 -4.48 39.81 47.59
C PRO A 618 -5.83 40.38 47.08
N SER A 619 -6.81 40.39 47.99
CA SER A 619 -7.83 41.45 48.23
C SER A 619 -9.00 41.77 47.25
N LYS A 620 -10.16 41.18 47.59
CA LYS A 620 -11.52 41.80 47.75
C LYS A 620 -11.77 43.25 47.30
N ARG A 621 -12.84 43.44 46.50
CA ARG A 621 -14.03 44.32 46.74
C ARG A 621 -15.00 44.24 45.52
N LYS A 622 -16.26 44.67 45.55
CA LYS A 622 -17.42 44.47 46.48
C LYS A 622 -18.66 45.15 45.83
N GLY A 623 -19.85 44.59 45.99
CA GLY A 623 -21.13 45.15 45.49
C GLY A 623 -21.53 44.58 44.13
N GLU A 624 -22.81 44.43 43.78
CA GLU A 624 -24.06 44.57 44.56
C GLU A 624 -25.18 43.83 43.78
N GLY A 625 -26.42 43.70 44.28
CA GLY A 625 -27.43 42.92 43.55
C GLY A 625 -28.89 43.05 44.01
N SER A 626 -29.79 42.61 43.12
CA SER A 626 -31.25 42.45 43.23
C SER A 626 -31.66 41.42 42.15
N GLU A 627 -32.43 40.35 42.41
CA GLU A 627 -33.88 40.33 42.70
C GLU A 627 -34.74 40.82 41.50
N SER A 628 -35.82 40.15 41.07
CA SER A 628 -36.36 38.82 41.47
C SER A 628 -37.42 38.29 40.45
N GLU A 629 -37.87 37.02 40.63
CA GLU A 629 -39.28 36.54 40.51
C GLU A 629 -40.04 36.50 39.14
N VAL A 630 -40.62 35.36 38.68
CA VAL A 630 -41.98 34.72 38.96
C VAL A 630 -43.12 35.26 38.04
N THR A 631 -44.13 34.52 37.53
CA THR A 631 -44.45 33.09 37.24
C THR A 631 -45.68 32.98 36.30
N GLN A 632 -45.75 31.93 35.44
CA GLN A 632 -46.99 31.20 35.02
C GLN A 632 -48.16 32.05 34.40
N PRO A 633 -49.42 31.56 34.21
CA PRO A 633 -49.95 30.18 34.05
C PRO A 633 -50.83 29.89 32.80
N ASN A 634 -51.02 28.59 32.51
CA ASN A 634 -52.24 27.89 31.98
C ASN A 634 -52.83 28.10 30.55
N ASN A 635 -53.26 26.95 29.98
CA ASN A 635 -54.45 26.61 29.15
C ASN A 635 -55.13 27.68 28.23
N SER A 636 -55.63 27.38 27.02
CA SER A 636 -55.67 26.19 26.12
C SER A 636 -56.12 26.69 24.69
N THR A 637 -56.69 25.99 23.68
CA THR A 637 -57.42 24.70 23.53
C THR A 637 -57.54 24.32 22.03
N GLU A 638 -57.71 23.02 21.72
CA GLU A 638 -58.34 22.38 20.51
C GLU A 638 -58.19 22.89 19.05
N ARG A 639 -58.04 21.89 18.14
CA ARG A 639 -58.44 21.84 16.70
C ARG A 639 -57.66 22.74 15.70
N ALA A 640 -57.19 22.25 14.54
CA ALA A 640 -57.87 21.63 13.38
C ALA A 640 -58.71 22.66 12.58
N GLU A 641 -58.79 22.66 11.24
CA GLU A 641 -58.54 21.59 10.24
C GLU A 641 -58.29 22.19 8.83
N GLU A 642 -58.05 21.36 7.80
CA GLU A 642 -58.07 21.69 6.34
C GLU A 642 -57.01 22.70 5.79
N GLY A 643 -56.68 22.73 4.48
CA GLY A 643 -56.96 21.76 3.41
C GLY A 643 -56.94 22.35 1.99
N ALA A 644 -56.11 21.78 1.09
CA ALA A 644 -56.08 21.98 -0.38
C ALA A 644 -55.85 23.44 -0.91
N SER A 645 -55.33 23.69 -2.12
CA SER A 645 -55.44 22.94 -3.37
C SER A 645 -54.43 23.39 -4.45
N ASN A 646 -54.25 22.50 -5.43
CA ASN A 646 -53.75 22.63 -6.81
C ASN A 646 -53.55 24.05 -7.40
N SER A 647 -52.48 24.25 -8.18
CA SER A 647 -52.55 24.12 -9.67
C SER A 647 -51.26 24.54 -10.40
N GLU A 648 -51.11 24.05 -11.63
CA GLU A 648 -49.96 24.26 -12.53
C GLU A 648 -50.00 25.63 -13.23
N GLY A 649 -48.85 26.18 -13.62
CA GLY A 649 -48.77 27.41 -14.43
C GLY A 649 -47.34 27.69 -14.95
N VAL A 650 -47.18 27.97 -16.24
CA VAL A 650 -45.88 27.88 -16.96
C VAL A 650 -45.59 29.09 -17.87
N ALA A 651 -44.30 29.50 -17.89
CA ALA A 651 -43.58 30.32 -18.90
C ALA A 651 -43.74 31.86 -18.98
N GLY A 652 -42.69 32.51 -19.54
CA GLY A 652 -42.54 33.96 -19.83
C GLY A 652 -41.68 34.71 -18.79
N CYS A 653 -40.46 35.25 -19.03
CA CYS A 653 -39.70 35.70 -20.21
C CYS A 653 -40.31 36.95 -20.91
N SER A 654 -39.64 38.11 -21.08
CA SER A 654 -38.34 38.66 -20.61
C SER A 654 -38.23 40.17 -20.99
N ARG A 655 -37.24 40.93 -20.43
CA ARG A 655 -36.74 42.28 -20.86
C ARG A 655 -37.73 43.47 -20.67
N GLU A 656 -37.36 44.76 -20.64
CA GLU A 656 -36.11 45.58 -20.50
C GLU A 656 -36.56 46.90 -19.77
N ASP A 657 -35.75 47.79 -19.15
CA ASP A 657 -34.67 48.65 -19.69
C ASP A 657 -33.91 49.45 -18.55
N ALA A 658 -32.91 50.29 -18.88
CA ALA A 658 -32.04 51.08 -17.95
C ALA A 658 -32.55 52.55 -17.68
N PRO A 659 -31.81 53.58 -17.14
CA PRO A 659 -30.45 53.73 -16.50
C PRO A 659 -30.42 54.59 -15.16
N PRO A 660 -29.23 54.92 -14.53
CA PRO A 660 -29.09 55.61 -13.21
C PRO A 660 -28.76 57.14 -13.26
N PRO A 661 -28.58 57.89 -12.12
CA PRO A 661 -27.21 58.28 -11.67
C PRO A 661 -26.93 58.73 -10.17
N THR A 662 -25.64 58.64 -9.77
CA THR A 662 -24.74 59.44 -8.84
C THR A 662 -25.16 60.41 -7.70
N GLY A 663 -24.36 60.43 -6.59
CA GLY A 663 -24.10 61.55 -5.63
C GLY A 663 -23.51 61.06 -4.27
N SER A 664 -22.23 61.30 -3.90
CA SER A 664 -21.62 62.39 -3.07
C SER A 664 -21.97 62.34 -1.55
N ASP A 665 -21.13 62.68 -0.55
CA ASP A 665 -19.80 63.33 -0.44
C ASP A 665 -18.93 62.62 0.64
N GLY A 666 -17.59 62.51 0.51
CA GLY A 666 -16.58 63.44 1.07
C GLY A 666 -15.85 62.82 2.28
N VAL A 667 -14.88 63.39 3.01
CA VAL A 667 -13.79 64.42 2.89
C VAL A 667 -13.01 64.36 4.23
N ASP A 668 -11.69 64.55 4.45
CA ASP A 668 -10.42 64.68 3.71
C ASP A 668 -9.29 64.15 4.68
N ALA A 669 -7.95 64.15 4.50
CA ALA A 669 -6.98 64.77 3.58
C ALA A 669 -5.82 63.74 3.27
N ASP A 670 -4.52 63.99 3.06
CA ASP A 670 -3.61 65.15 3.22
C ASP A 670 -2.31 65.02 2.33
N ALA A 671 -1.27 65.83 2.62
CA ALA A 671 0.06 66.01 2.01
C ALA A 671 0.92 64.77 1.63
N GLU A 672 1.87 64.77 0.67
CA GLU A 672 2.35 65.70 -0.41
C GLU A 672 3.17 64.82 -1.43
N VAL A 673 3.10 64.88 -2.79
CA VAL A 673 3.51 65.91 -3.82
C VAL A 673 5.05 65.96 -4.06
N PRO A 674 5.66 66.12 -5.29
CA PRO A 674 5.15 66.25 -6.70
C PRO A 674 5.87 65.45 -7.85
N ASN A 675 5.32 65.54 -9.09
CA ASN A 675 5.96 65.49 -10.45
C ASN A 675 6.58 64.19 -11.06
N ALA A 676 6.69 63.98 -12.40
CA ALA A 676 5.92 64.42 -13.61
C ALA A 676 6.48 63.77 -14.93
N VAL A 677 5.62 63.51 -15.96
CA VAL A 677 5.88 63.22 -17.43
C VAL A 677 6.84 62.04 -17.82
N ASP A 678 6.92 61.45 -19.03
CA ASP A 678 6.18 61.48 -20.35
C ASP A 678 6.45 60.13 -21.12
N GLY A 679 5.93 59.77 -22.32
CA GLY A 679 4.98 60.46 -23.23
C GLY A 679 4.79 59.93 -24.69
N THR A 680 5.48 58.89 -25.21
CA THR A 680 5.49 58.50 -26.67
C THR A 680 5.35 56.96 -26.89
N GLN A 681 4.69 56.36 -27.90
CA GLN A 681 4.41 56.62 -29.34
C GLN A 681 5.60 56.38 -30.30
N ALA A 682 5.48 55.72 -31.48
CA ALA A 682 4.39 54.94 -32.09
C ALA A 682 4.85 54.06 -33.30
N ALA A 683 4.04 53.06 -33.65
CA ALA A 683 3.61 52.60 -34.99
C ALA A 683 4.57 52.35 -36.21
N GLU A 684 4.41 51.15 -36.79
CA GLU A 684 4.22 50.83 -38.23
C GLU A 684 5.36 50.82 -39.31
N ARG A 685 5.47 49.64 -39.97
CA ARG A 685 5.66 49.33 -41.43
C ARG A 685 7.06 49.06 -42.05
N GLN A 686 6.98 48.17 -43.06
CA GLN A 686 7.95 47.66 -44.07
C GLN A 686 8.20 48.66 -45.23
N PRO A 687 9.07 48.43 -46.25
CA PRO A 687 9.86 47.24 -46.67
C PRO A 687 11.39 47.47 -46.52
N SER A 688 12.38 47.08 -47.35
CA SER A 688 12.53 46.53 -48.73
C SER A 688 13.99 46.09 -48.98
N ASP A 689 14.43 45.24 -49.94
CA ASP A 689 13.87 44.15 -50.80
C ASP A 689 15.13 43.39 -51.40
N GLU A 690 15.06 42.70 -52.57
CA GLU A 690 16.15 41.96 -53.32
C GLU A 690 16.61 40.60 -52.68
N ASP A 691 16.25 39.41 -53.20
CA ASP A 691 16.73 38.62 -54.39
C ASP A 691 17.96 37.72 -54.07
N GLU A 692 18.16 36.47 -54.53
CA GLU A 692 17.70 35.65 -55.69
C GLU A 692 17.70 34.11 -55.33
N ASP A 693 16.92 33.27 -56.04
CA ASP A 693 16.97 31.80 -56.34
C ASP A 693 17.45 30.70 -55.32
N GLY A 694 16.97 29.44 -55.32
CA GLY A 694 15.96 28.76 -56.16
C GLY A 694 15.72 27.26 -55.80
N GLU A 695 14.62 26.71 -56.35
CA GLU A 695 13.93 25.39 -56.23
C GLU A 695 14.78 24.08 -56.12
N GLU A 696 14.43 23.12 -55.24
CA GLU A 696 13.62 21.87 -55.40
C GLU A 696 14.26 20.68 -56.16
N GLU A 697 14.18 19.45 -55.60
CA GLU A 697 13.55 18.25 -56.24
C GLU A 697 13.55 16.99 -55.33
N GLU A 698 12.71 16.00 -55.67
CA GLU A 698 12.68 14.64 -55.09
C GLU A 698 13.37 13.62 -56.01
N GLU A 699 14.20 12.69 -55.49
CA GLU A 699 14.45 11.36 -56.09
C GLU A 699 14.62 10.31 -54.98
N LYS A 700 13.80 9.25 -54.90
CA LYS A 700 13.71 8.01 -55.72
C LYS A 700 14.90 7.05 -55.53
N GLU A 701 14.63 5.92 -54.88
CA GLU A 701 15.40 4.69 -55.09
C GLU A 701 14.82 3.94 -56.30
N GLU A 702 15.60 3.79 -57.38
CA GLU A 702 15.31 2.81 -58.44
C GLU A 702 16.39 1.72 -58.52
N LYS A 703 16.00 0.58 -59.10
CA LYS A 703 16.84 -0.61 -59.25
C LYS A 703 17.52 -0.64 -60.61
N GLU A 704 18.78 -1.00 -60.62
CA GLU A 704 19.41 -1.88 -61.62
C GLU A 704 20.68 -2.48 -60.97
N GLY A 705 21.21 -3.63 -61.36
CA GLY A 705 20.88 -4.49 -62.50
C GLY A 705 22.16 -4.86 -63.26
N GLY A 706 22.85 -5.92 -62.84
CA GLY A 706 24.13 -6.32 -63.44
C GLY A 706 24.47 -7.79 -63.17
N GLU A 707 24.72 -8.53 -64.26
CA GLU A 707 25.06 -9.97 -64.26
C GLU A 707 26.59 -10.18 -64.32
N GLY A 708 27.06 -11.37 -63.91
CA GLY A 708 28.47 -11.77 -64.04
C GLY A 708 28.76 -13.18 -63.51
N ASP A 709 29.11 -14.11 -64.39
CA ASP A 709 29.32 -15.54 -64.09
C ASP A 709 30.66 -15.86 -63.39
N GLY A 710 30.74 -17.01 -62.69
CA GLY A 710 32.00 -17.49 -62.09
C GLY A 710 31.96 -18.81 -61.29
N GLU A 711 31.93 -19.94 -62.01
CA GLU A 711 32.42 -21.31 -61.70
C GLU A 711 32.78 -21.78 -60.25
N GLY A 712 32.25 -22.96 -59.86
CA GLY A 712 32.93 -23.98 -59.03
C GLY A 712 32.84 -23.85 -57.49
N GLU A 713 32.81 -24.91 -56.67
CA GLU A 713 32.88 -26.38 -56.90
C GLU A 713 31.85 -27.13 -56.01
N GLU A 714 31.83 -28.47 -56.07
CA GLU A 714 30.91 -29.36 -55.34
C GLU A 714 31.42 -29.72 -53.92
N GLU A 715 30.51 -29.97 -52.96
CA GLU A 715 30.51 -31.28 -52.26
C GLU A 715 29.19 -31.60 -51.51
N ASN A 716 29.03 -32.89 -51.22
CA ASN A 716 27.86 -33.59 -50.66
C ASN A 716 28.02 -33.68 -49.09
N GLU A 717 27.14 -34.14 -48.20
CA GLU A 717 26.03 -35.11 -48.25
C GLU A 717 24.91 -34.85 -47.22
N GLN A 718 23.66 -35.15 -47.62
CA GLN A 718 22.60 -35.95 -46.93
C GLN A 718 22.26 -35.79 -45.42
N ALA A 719 21.09 -36.33 -45.03
CA ALA A 719 20.45 -36.09 -43.72
C ALA A 719 19.72 -37.34 -43.15
N THR A 720 18.91 -37.12 -42.09
CA THR A 720 17.89 -38.04 -41.49
C THR A 720 18.39 -38.96 -40.33
N PRO A 721 17.54 -39.71 -39.57
CA PRO A 721 17.32 -39.40 -38.14
C PRO A 721 17.58 -40.58 -37.16
N PRO A 722 17.47 -40.39 -35.82
CA PRO A 722 17.79 -41.43 -34.83
C PRO A 722 16.74 -42.56 -34.71
N VAL A 723 17.20 -43.72 -34.22
CA VAL A 723 16.43 -44.98 -34.10
C VAL A 723 16.27 -45.42 -32.63
N LEU A 724 15.12 -46.04 -32.33
CA LEU A 724 14.75 -46.60 -31.02
C LEU A 724 15.54 -47.86 -30.63
N SER A 725 15.76 -48.07 -29.33
CA SER A 725 16.02 -49.41 -28.77
C SER A 725 15.45 -49.57 -27.36
N GLN A 726 14.77 -50.68 -27.09
CA GLN A 726 14.27 -51.09 -25.76
C GLN A 726 15.06 -52.30 -25.24
N THR A 727 15.29 -52.39 -23.92
CA THR A 727 15.63 -53.67 -23.24
C THR A 727 15.04 -53.71 -21.82
N ASN A 728 14.53 -54.88 -21.42
CA ASN A 728 13.88 -55.13 -20.11
C ASN A 728 14.89 -55.56 -19.02
N GLY A 729 14.55 -55.35 -17.73
CA GLY A 729 15.30 -55.96 -16.60
C GLY A 729 14.85 -55.58 -15.19
N THR A 730 14.03 -56.42 -14.55
CA THR A 730 13.66 -56.42 -13.11
C THR A 730 13.98 -57.82 -12.50
N PRO A 731 13.85 -58.14 -11.18
CA PRO A 731 13.42 -57.36 -9.99
C PRO A 731 14.29 -57.55 -8.70
N ARG A 732 13.73 -57.13 -7.54
CA ARG A 732 14.14 -57.28 -6.10
C ARG A 732 14.98 -56.11 -5.57
N GLY A 733 14.72 -55.53 -4.39
CA GLY A 733 13.66 -55.62 -3.35
C GLY A 733 14.00 -54.52 -2.30
N SER A 734 13.25 -54.08 -1.29
CA SER A 734 12.06 -54.48 -0.53
C SER A 734 12.05 -53.58 0.72
N ALA A 735 10.88 -53.27 1.33
CA ALA A 735 10.71 -52.45 2.56
C ALA A 735 11.02 -50.93 2.42
N ALA A 736 10.32 -50.01 3.11
CA ALA A 736 9.04 -50.10 3.83
C ALA A 736 8.34 -48.72 3.90
N THR A 737 7.02 -48.73 4.05
CA THR A 737 6.16 -47.53 4.21
C THR A 737 5.34 -47.59 5.51
N PRO A 738 5.29 -46.52 6.33
CA PRO A 738 4.21 -46.30 7.28
C PRO A 738 3.10 -45.46 6.62
N SER A 739 1.85 -45.93 6.69
CA SER A 739 0.68 -45.16 6.24
C SER A 739 0.08 -44.35 7.39
N ALA A 740 -0.15 -43.05 7.20
CA ALA A 740 -1.04 -42.26 8.05
C ALA A 740 -2.34 -41.94 7.27
N ARG A 741 -3.49 -42.35 7.82
CA ARG A 741 -4.81 -41.88 7.35
C ARG A 741 -5.26 -40.73 8.25
N SER A 742 -5.69 -39.63 7.67
CA SER A 742 -6.56 -38.64 8.34
C SER A 742 -7.87 -38.53 7.56
N SER A 743 -8.98 -38.39 8.29
CA SER A 743 -10.32 -38.44 7.74
C SER A 743 -10.85 -37.05 7.40
N CYS A 744 -11.34 -36.84 6.18
CA CYS A 744 -12.20 -35.71 5.87
C CYS A 744 -13.58 -35.89 6.52
N SER A 745 -14.05 -34.86 7.22
CA SER A 745 -15.47 -34.62 7.51
C SER A 745 -15.81 -33.20 7.02
N PRO A 746 -17.00 -32.96 6.45
CA PRO A 746 -17.30 -31.69 5.80
C PRO A 746 -17.67 -30.60 6.79
N PHE A 747 -17.25 -29.36 6.51
CA PHE A 747 -17.87 -28.17 7.09
C PHE A 747 -19.32 -28.04 6.58
N ARG A 748 -20.21 -27.61 7.47
CA ARG A 748 -21.54 -27.10 7.08
C ARG A 748 -21.44 -25.61 6.72
N GLN A 749 -22.36 -25.18 5.86
CA GLN A 749 -22.79 -23.79 5.72
C GLN A 749 -23.65 -23.39 6.93
#